data_AF-A0A8T3QM08-F1
#
_entry.id   AF-A0A8T3QM08-F1
#
_cell.length_a   1.000
_cell.length_b   1.000
_cell.length_c   1.000
_cell.angle_alpha   90.00
_cell.angle_beta   90.00
_cell.angle_gamma   90.00
#
_symmetry.space_group_name_H-M   'P 1'
#
loop_
_entity.id
_entity.type
_entity.pdbx_description
1 polymer ?
#
loop_
_entity_poly.entity_id
_entity_poly.type
_entity_poly.pdbx_seq_one_letter_code
_entity_poly.pdbx_strand_id
1 'polypeptide(L)'
;MTDRSRYWDDDRLTSAFRERAALRAGPPDLALAVLERVRPARTGHAARLPRRSVAILASSAVVIALLVGVFVLTRPANPVASPTTAFGRPILSVEEAIGIQAQPNDDREIAVRGWFSAAPAAPCPAPIDQSVNPVRLDCPRTMQWLMEDPEQLGVRPPTSAAIHPIFPFLDQSLLPTDPIDVVDLVVMGHFDDRRAVMCGVDDQFGCRDAFIVDRLVSVDGQAVPTSTVLDLQRLEPFGRVLPRWSASDVDALVAMAAPRATIVSRLAIPGQRIFEVEPSLGTGAHGIVGRQLIWVVNALESGPTQAVVVRTFVLVEDDRGEAHEAYEAVPWSQSVTGFAAINLRPPQESPAATEPPVTPSPNPTLSATADFPTSWLGLPVVGVSDVISRQTPDLIDDTAMFVRGWYVAPDPTDQCPALQDDRGPIEQPCPAGQHWLLEQPERLWTDPGGPWIDRRPAGPALNPIVLPDVPFDVPNLWFDTGPSPLPVVLLGHLGDTRSGYYPGVAQFVVDALVWRAGDAASARPWLTEPSVEDVTSVMARVDREAGPAVGTWLSVVSGAELAVLHTDAPPDLRDAPAVWIARSLLVEDGRPRVHAILTADKGRRVWSGMTLLTTIDLQIGDDVTLEISDGPDEIVAARAGLPEGAAEWVTGDGPPETGKVMLGVIPERPNELRIAWIGGDCDRTWRLGWSGGEVLLWPRERLGECRLWTRWEVVLTFDHAVELETIRVSNGGAGG
;
A
#
# COMPACT_ATOMS: atom_id res chain seq x y z
N MET A 1 -14.99 -36.23 -26.71
CA MET A 1 -16.07 -35.23 -26.69
C MET A 1 -16.08 -34.59 -25.31
N THR A 2 -15.75 -33.34 -25.05
CA THR A 2 -15.11 -32.26 -25.80
C THR A 2 -14.53 -31.36 -24.72
N ASP A 3 -13.28 -30.97 -24.93
CA ASP A 3 -12.61 -29.84 -24.32
C ASP A 3 -13.54 -28.62 -24.25
N ARG A 4 -13.84 -28.14 -23.04
CA ARG A 4 -14.53 -26.86 -22.83
C ARG A 4 -13.47 -25.91 -22.26
N SER A 5 -12.94 -25.05 -23.11
CA SER A 5 -12.07 -23.96 -22.67
C SER A 5 -12.81 -23.14 -21.61
N ARG A 6 -12.13 -22.87 -20.49
CA ARG A 6 -12.64 -22.07 -19.37
C ARG A 6 -12.62 -20.56 -19.64
N TYR A 7 -12.25 -20.14 -20.85
CA TYR A 7 -12.16 -18.74 -21.23
C TYR A 7 -13.39 -18.32 -22.04
N TRP A 8 -14.00 -17.21 -21.63
CA TRP A 8 -15.01 -16.50 -22.41
C TRP A 8 -14.28 -15.54 -23.35
N ASP A 9 -14.49 -15.68 -24.65
CA ASP A 9 -14.05 -14.68 -25.64
C ASP A 9 -15.19 -13.70 -25.96
N ASP A 10 -14.82 -12.57 -26.55
CA ASP A 10 -15.73 -11.47 -26.89
C ASP A 10 -16.83 -11.89 -27.88
N ASP A 11 -16.54 -12.84 -28.77
CA ASP A 11 -17.50 -13.37 -29.73
C ASP A 11 -18.60 -14.18 -29.05
N ARG A 12 -18.23 -14.96 -28.02
CA ARG A 12 -19.16 -15.76 -27.21
C ARG A 12 -19.99 -14.88 -26.28
N LEU A 13 -19.41 -13.83 -25.69
CA LEU A 13 -20.14 -12.80 -24.93
C LEU A 13 -21.13 -12.04 -25.82
N THR A 14 -20.68 -11.58 -26.99
CA THR A 14 -21.52 -10.88 -27.98
C THR A 14 -22.69 -11.74 -28.43
N SER A 15 -22.44 -13.05 -28.65
CA SER A 15 -23.48 -14.00 -29.02
C SER A 15 -24.50 -14.22 -27.88
N ALA A 16 -24.04 -14.35 -26.64
CA ALA A 16 -24.92 -14.49 -25.47
C ALA A 16 -25.78 -13.25 -25.23
N PHE A 17 -25.24 -12.04 -25.43
CA PHE A 17 -26.00 -10.80 -25.31
C PHE A 17 -27.02 -10.62 -26.44
N ARG A 18 -26.68 -10.99 -27.69
CA ARG A 18 -27.66 -11.01 -28.79
C ARG A 18 -28.78 -12.00 -28.52
N GLU A 19 -28.47 -13.19 -28.02
CA GLU A 19 -29.46 -14.22 -27.71
C GLU A 19 -30.39 -13.76 -26.58
N ARG A 20 -29.84 -13.11 -25.54
CA ARG A 20 -30.62 -12.53 -24.44
C ARG A 20 -31.49 -11.34 -24.88
N ALA A 21 -30.98 -10.49 -25.77
CA ALA A 21 -31.74 -9.37 -26.35
C ALA A 21 -32.87 -9.85 -27.28
N ALA A 22 -32.66 -10.97 -27.98
CA ALA A 22 -33.68 -11.59 -28.83
C ALA A 22 -34.82 -12.24 -28.01
N LEU A 23 -34.54 -12.72 -26.80
CA LEU A 23 -35.50 -13.41 -25.95
C LEU A 23 -36.44 -12.48 -25.16
N ARG A 24 -36.10 -11.20 -25.00
CA ARG A 24 -36.96 -10.20 -24.33
C ARG A 24 -36.81 -8.83 -24.99
N ALA A 25 -37.81 -8.43 -25.78
CA ALA A 25 -37.98 -7.03 -26.14
C ALA A 25 -38.19 -6.24 -24.84
N GLY A 26 -37.31 -5.27 -24.55
CA GLY A 26 -37.49 -4.36 -23.44
C GLY A 26 -38.82 -3.59 -23.59
N PRO A 27 -39.47 -3.20 -22.47
CA PRO A 27 -40.67 -2.36 -22.54
C PRO A 27 -40.36 -1.09 -23.37
N PRO A 28 -41.19 -0.72 -24.36
CA PRO A 28 -40.92 0.40 -25.27
C PRO A 28 -40.88 1.75 -24.54
N ASP A 29 -41.33 1.80 -23.30
CA ASP A 29 -41.39 2.96 -22.42
C ASP A 29 -40.29 2.98 -21.35
N LEU A 30 -39.36 2.02 -21.32
CA LEU A 30 -38.34 1.93 -20.28
C LEU A 30 -37.50 3.22 -20.17
N ALA A 31 -37.11 3.81 -21.31
CA ALA A 31 -36.37 5.08 -21.34
C ALA A 31 -37.21 6.24 -20.77
N LEU A 32 -38.52 6.25 -21.03
CA LEU A 32 -39.45 7.27 -20.54
C LEU A 32 -39.68 7.11 -19.03
N ALA A 33 -39.87 5.87 -18.57
CA ALA A 33 -40.06 5.52 -17.16
C ALA A 33 -38.83 5.87 -16.30
N VAL A 34 -37.62 5.70 -16.85
CA VAL A 34 -36.37 6.12 -16.18
C VAL A 34 -36.29 7.65 -16.12
N LEU A 35 -36.61 8.36 -17.20
CA LEU A 35 -36.60 9.83 -17.23
C LEU A 35 -37.64 10.45 -16.27
N GLU A 36 -38.82 9.86 -16.14
CA GLU A 36 -39.85 10.33 -15.19
C GLU A 36 -39.46 10.07 -13.73
N ARG A 37 -38.69 9.02 -13.45
CA ARG A 37 -38.25 8.70 -12.08
C ARG A 37 -37.11 9.59 -11.57
N VAL A 38 -36.31 10.16 -12.48
CA VAL A 38 -35.18 11.05 -12.14
C VAL A 38 -35.63 12.51 -11.96
N ARG A 39 -36.76 12.91 -12.55
CA ARG A 39 -37.28 14.29 -12.50
C ARG A 39 -37.62 14.85 -11.10
N PRO A 40 -38.16 14.08 -10.12
CA PRO A 40 -38.58 14.64 -8.84
C PRO A 40 -37.42 14.96 -7.87
N ALA A 41 -36.21 14.48 -8.11
CA ALA A 41 -35.08 14.66 -7.19
C ALA A 41 -34.46 16.08 -7.21
N ARG A 42 -34.79 16.92 -8.19
CA ARG A 42 -34.13 18.23 -8.40
C ARG A 42 -34.86 19.45 -7.82
N THR A 43 -36.11 19.33 -7.34
CA THR A 43 -36.91 20.51 -6.96
C THR A 43 -37.02 20.77 -5.45
N GLY A 44 -36.26 20.06 -4.61
CA GLY A 44 -36.49 20.04 -3.16
C GLY A 44 -35.77 21.08 -2.29
N HIS A 45 -34.90 21.97 -2.79
CA HIS A 45 -34.01 22.77 -1.92
C HIS A 45 -34.12 24.30 -2.02
N ALA A 46 -35.09 24.83 -2.77
CA ALA A 46 -35.25 26.29 -2.90
C ALA A 46 -36.53 26.82 -2.22
N ALA A 47 -36.64 26.71 -0.90
CA ALA A 47 -37.63 27.51 -0.15
C ALA A 47 -37.32 27.59 1.35
N ARG A 48 -36.51 28.60 1.75
CA ARG A 48 -36.68 29.43 2.96
C ARG A 48 -35.47 30.36 3.14
N LEU A 49 -35.52 31.53 2.48
CA LEU A 49 -34.67 32.67 2.82
C LEU A 49 -35.58 33.82 3.34
N PRO A 50 -35.26 34.45 4.48
CA PRO A 50 -36.10 35.47 5.09
C PRO A 50 -36.09 36.80 4.31
N ARG A 51 -37.26 37.41 4.21
CA ARG A 51 -37.65 38.58 3.40
C ARG A 51 -36.97 39.94 3.71
N ARG A 52 -35.74 40.00 4.26
CA ARG A 52 -35.15 41.29 4.68
C ARG A 52 -34.03 41.88 3.81
N SER A 53 -33.74 41.33 2.63
CA SER A 53 -32.60 41.79 1.81
C SER A 53 -32.96 42.24 0.38
N VAL A 54 -34.13 42.87 0.17
CA VAL A 54 -34.58 43.29 -1.19
C VAL A 54 -34.04 44.67 -1.59
N ALA A 55 -33.50 45.47 -0.68
CA ALA A 55 -33.02 46.83 -1.01
C ALA A 55 -31.56 46.92 -1.53
N ILE A 56 -30.76 45.85 -1.42
CA ILE A 56 -29.33 45.87 -1.82
C ILE A 56 -29.09 45.28 -3.23
N LEU A 57 -30.04 44.51 -3.77
CA LEU A 57 -29.87 43.82 -5.06
C LEU A 57 -30.12 44.68 -6.32
N ALA A 58 -30.77 45.84 -6.18
CA ALA A 58 -31.06 46.70 -7.33
C ALA A 58 -29.82 47.48 -7.84
N SER A 59 -28.86 47.77 -6.97
CA SER A 59 -27.63 48.51 -7.33
C SER A 59 -26.58 47.62 -8.00
N SER A 60 -26.53 46.34 -7.63
CA SER A 60 -25.57 45.36 -8.17
C SER A 60 -25.93 44.89 -9.58
N ALA A 61 -27.22 44.81 -9.91
CA ALA A 61 -27.67 44.35 -11.22
C ALA A 61 -27.30 45.32 -12.37
N VAL A 62 -27.29 46.64 -12.11
CA VAL A 62 -26.94 47.65 -13.12
C VAL A 62 -25.43 47.69 -13.38
N VAL A 63 -24.60 47.50 -12.35
CA VAL A 63 -23.14 47.44 -12.49
C VAL A 63 -22.71 46.14 -13.19
N ILE A 64 -23.36 45.02 -12.88
CA ILE A 64 -23.10 43.74 -13.56
C ILE A 64 -23.58 43.79 -15.02
N ALA A 65 -24.74 44.38 -15.31
CA ALA A 65 -25.22 44.52 -16.69
C ALA A 65 -24.35 45.46 -17.55
N LEU A 66 -23.81 46.55 -16.97
CA LEU A 66 -22.86 47.44 -17.65
C LEU A 66 -21.48 46.80 -17.85
N LEU A 67 -20.98 46.02 -16.88
CA LEU A 67 -19.71 45.31 -17.03
C LEU A 67 -19.80 44.14 -18.03
N VAL A 68 -20.92 43.40 -18.05
CA VAL A 68 -21.17 42.33 -19.04
C VAL A 68 -21.42 42.92 -20.43
N GLY A 69 -22.13 44.06 -20.53
CA GLY A 69 -22.37 44.74 -21.81
C GLY A 69 -21.10 45.30 -22.47
N VAL A 70 -20.11 45.73 -21.68
CA VAL A 70 -18.81 46.20 -22.20
C VAL A 70 -17.89 45.04 -22.60
N PHE A 71 -17.99 43.87 -21.96
CA PHE A 71 -17.17 42.70 -22.30
C PHE A 71 -17.63 41.97 -23.59
N VAL A 72 -18.92 42.05 -23.92
CA VAL A 72 -19.48 41.39 -25.13
C VAL A 72 -19.21 42.19 -26.41
N LEU A 73 -18.96 43.51 -26.33
CA LEU A 73 -18.77 44.39 -27.50
C LEU A 73 -17.30 44.64 -27.91
N THR A 74 -16.32 44.01 -27.24
CA THR A 74 -14.88 44.21 -27.52
C THR A 74 -14.12 42.94 -27.86
N ARG A 75 -14.77 41.87 -28.34
CA ARG A 75 -14.04 40.77 -29.00
C ARG A 75 -13.44 41.28 -30.32
N PRO A 76 -12.11 41.43 -30.46
CA PRO A 76 -11.52 41.85 -31.72
C PRO A 76 -11.86 40.81 -32.79
N ALA A 77 -12.62 41.20 -33.81
CA ALA A 77 -13.15 40.32 -34.86
C ALA A 77 -12.09 39.86 -35.89
N ASN A 78 -10.81 40.01 -35.58
CA ASN A 78 -9.74 39.54 -36.45
C ASN A 78 -9.21 38.23 -35.87
N PRO A 79 -9.36 37.09 -36.57
CA PRO A 79 -8.74 35.83 -36.13
C PRO A 79 -7.23 36.07 -36.04
N VAL A 80 -6.70 35.96 -34.81
CA VAL A 80 -5.26 35.96 -34.60
C VAL A 80 -4.74 34.73 -35.34
N ALA A 81 -3.80 34.92 -36.27
CA ALA A 81 -3.21 33.80 -36.98
C ALA A 81 -2.64 32.81 -35.95
N SER A 82 -3.17 31.59 -35.94
CA SER A 82 -2.74 30.57 -34.98
C SER A 82 -1.26 30.29 -35.18
N PRO A 83 -0.48 30.16 -34.10
CA PRO A 83 0.92 29.78 -34.20
C PRO A 83 1.02 28.46 -34.97
N THR A 84 2.04 28.32 -35.82
CA THR A 84 2.38 27.07 -36.50
C THR A 84 3.49 26.30 -35.78
N THR A 85 4.10 26.93 -34.77
CA THR A 85 5.14 26.33 -33.93
C THR A 85 4.94 26.68 -32.46
N ALA A 86 5.21 25.74 -31.56
CA ALA A 86 5.28 25.96 -30.11
C ALA A 86 6.59 25.39 -29.58
N PHE A 87 7.33 26.18 -28.79
CA PHE A 87 8.65 25.78 -28.23
C PHE A 87 9.63 25.19 -29.27
N GLY A 88 9.65 25.78 -30.48
CA GLY A 88 10.50 25.32 -31.57
C GLY A 88 10.07 24.01 -32.24
N ARG A 89 8.91 23.45 -31.86
CA ARG A 89 8.30 22.27 -32.49
C ARG A 89 7.16 22.70 -33.42
N PRO A 90 6.93 22.00 -34.55
CA PRO A 90 5.71 22.18 -35.32
C PRO A 90 4.49 21.82 -34.46
N ILE A 91 3.40 22.56 -34.64
CA ILE A 91 2.10 22.21 -34.05
C ILE A 91 1.42 21.21 -35.00
N LEU A 92 1.21 20.00 -34.50
CA LEU A 92 0.59 18.88 -35.21
C LEU A 92 -0.93 18.96 -35.11
N SER A 93 -1.62 18.34 -36.08
CA SER A 93 -3.05 18.03 -35.94
C SER A 93 -3.27 16.86 -34.96
N VAL A 94 -4.53 16.63 -34.58
CA VAL A 94 -4.88 15.48 -33.72
C VAL A 94 -4.66 14.17 -34.48
N GLU A 95 -5.00 14.14 -35.77
CA GLU A 95 -4.74 12.96 -36.62
C GLU A 95 -3.23 12.63 -36.71
N GLU A 96 -2.36 13.64 -36.85
CA GLU A 96 -0.91 13.45 -36.84
C GLU A 96 -0.40 12.94 -35.48
N ALA A 97 -0.96 13.45 -34.38
CA ALA A 97 -0.62 12.99 -33.02
C ALA A 97 -1.00 11.51 -32.80
N ILE A 98 -2.16 11.06 -33.29
CA ILE A 98 -2.55 9.63 -33.27
C ILE A 98 -1.55 8.77 -34.05
N GLY A 99 -1.01 9.30 -35.15
CA GLY A 99 0.07 8.63 -35.88
C GLY A 99 1.36 8.43 -35.07
N ILE A 100 1.61 9.30 -34.09
CA ILE A 100 2.72 9.18 -33.12
C ILE A 100 2.33 8.18 -32.02
N GLN A 101 1.13 8.29 -31.45
CA GLN A 101 0.60 7.35 -30.45
C GLN A 101 0.68 5.88 -30.93
N ALA A 102 0.43 5.63 -32.21
CA ALA A 102 0.49 4.28 -32.78
C ALA A 102 1.93 3.71 -32.89
N GLN A 103 2.97 4.51 -32.63
CA GLN A 103 4.37 4.08 -32.62
C GLN A 103 4.75 3.67 -31.20
N PRO A 104 5.12 2.39 -30.97
CA PRO A 104 5.38 1.91 -29.61
C PRO A 104 6.67 2.51 -29.03
N ASN A 105 6.59 3.00 -27.78
CA ASN A 105 7.67 3.63 -27.01
C ASN A 105 8.15 4.94 -27.65
N ASP A 106 7.22 5.73 -28.17
CA ASP A 106 7.52 7.08 -28.68
C ASP A 106 7.02 8.13 -27.69
N ASP A 107 7.87 8.41 -26.70
CA ASP A 107 7.63 9.34 -25.60
C ASP A 107 8.03 10.79 -25.93
N ARG A 108 8.27 11.10 -27.21
CA ARG A 108 8.74 12.43 -27.59
C ARG A 108 7.68 13.51 -27.29
N GLU A 109 8.16 14.64 -26.80
CA GLU A 109 7.29 15.80 -26.60
C GLU A 109 6.81 16.41 -27.94
N ILE A 110 5.50 16.56 -28.09
CA ILE A 110 4.84 17.13 -29.26
C ILE A 110 3.88 18.25 -28.90
N ALA A 111 3.69 19.21 -29.81
CA ALA A 111 2.63 20.21 -29.71
C ALA A 111 1.46 19.78 -30.60
N VAL A 112 0.24 19.77 -30.05
CA VAL A 112 -0.97 19.33 -30.75
C VAL A 112 -2.01 20.45 -30.70
N ARG A 113 -2.64 20.71 -31.83
CA ARG A 113 -3.81 21.59 -31.93
C ARG A 113 -5.07 20.77 -32.15
N GLY A 114 -6.12 21.11 -31.42
CA GLY A 114 -7.44 20.53 -31.61
C GLY A 114 -8.52 21.26 -30.84
N TRP A 115 -9.74 20.72 -30.88
CA TRP A 115 -10.91 21.24 -30.19
C TRP A 115 -11.15 20.45 -28.91
N PHE A 116 -11.04 21.13 -27.78
CA PHE A 116 -11.23 20.51 -26.48
C PHE A 116 -12.69 20.50 -26.06
N SER A 117 -13.16 19.33 -25.63
CA SER A 117 -14.45 19.16 -24.95
C SER A 117 -14.21 18.58 -23.56
N ALA A 118 -14.75 19.26 -22.55
CA ALA A 118 -14.64 18.83 -21.15
C ALA A 118 -15.46 17.56 -20.89
N ALA A 119 -15.03 16.76 -19.92
CA ALA A 119 -15.84 15.63 -19.48
C ALA A 119 -17.14 16.10 -18.80
N PRO A 120 -18.27 15.38 -18.97
CA PRO A 120 -19.46 15.62 -18.18
C PRO A 120 -19.14 15.49 -16.68
N ALA A 121 -19.73 16.34 -15.85
CA ALA A 121 -19.55 16.30 -14.40
C ALA A 121 -20.14 14.99 -13.83
N ALA A 122 -19.33 13.93 -13.81
CA ALA A 122 -19.63 12.67 -13.17
C ALA A 122 -18.89 12.60 -11.83
N PRO A 123 -19.56 12.23 -10.72
CA PRO A 123 -18.87 12.00 -9.46
C PRO A 123 -17.90 10.83 -9.63
N CYS A 124 -16.67 11.03 -9.14
CA CYS A 124 -15.72 9.94 -9.01
C CYS A 124 -16.30 8.85 -8.11
N PRO A 125 -16.33 7.58 -8.54
CA PRO A 125 -16.53 6.49 -7.59
C PRO A 125 -15.45 6.61 -6.51
N ALA A 126 -15.81 6.37 -5.25
CA ALA A 126 -14.84 6.30 -4.15
C ALA A 126 -13.70 5.37 -4.56
N PRO A 127 -12.43 5.69 -4.25
CA PRO A 127 -11.28 4.92 -4.72
C PRO A 127 -11.45 3.45 -4.35
N ILE A 128 -11.75 2.62 -5.35
CA ILE A 128 -11.82 1.16 -5.25
C ILE A 128 -10.46 0.68 -5.76
N ASP A 129 -9.62 0.17 -4.86
CA ASP A 129 -8.25 -0.30 -5.08
C ASP A 129 -7.21 0.75 -5.54
N GLN A 130 -6.18 0.92 -4.70
CA GLN A 130 -5.05 1.80 -4.95
C GLN A 130 -4.06 1.12 -5.92
N SER A 131 -4.17 1.44 -7.21
CA SER A 131 -3.05 1.91 -8.07
C SER A 131 -3.50 2.00 -9.53
N VAL A 132 -3.89 3.21 -9.99
CA VAL A 132 -3.84 3.50 -11.43
C VAL A 132 -3.41 4.96 -11.63
N ASN A 133 -2.24 5.17 -12.21
CA ASN A 133 -1.67 6.47 -12.54
C ASN A 133 -1.30 6.51 -14.05
N PRO A 134 -1.90 7.42 -14.81
CA PRO A 134 -1.18 8.35 -15.69
C PRO A 134 -1.37 9.77 -15.14
N VAL A 135 -0.77 9.93 -13.96
CA VAL A 135 -0.65 11.10 -13.06
C VAL A 135 -1.90 11.74 -12.50
N ARG A 136 -2.40 11.10 -11.46
CA ARG A 136 -3.74 11.27 -10.96
C ARG A 136 -3.76 12.10 -9.69
N LEU A 137 -4.57 13.18 -9.66
CA LEU A 137 -5.17 13.73 -8.45
C LEU A 137 -6.47 14.50 -8.74
N ASP A 138 -7.68 13.94 -8.77
CA ASP A 138 -8.14 12.59 -8.49
C ASP A 138 -9.34 12.31 -9.43
N CYS A 139 -9.37 11.11 -10.03
CA CYS A 139 -9.92 10.75 -11.36
C CYS A 139 -9.28 11.47 -12.55
N PRO A 140 -8.43 10.79 -13.36
CA PRO A 140 -8.23 11.25 -14.73
C PRO A 140 -9.62 11.24 -15.38
N ARG A 141 -10.10 12.42 -15.83
CA ARG A 141 -11.40 12.53 -16.49
C ARG A 141 -11.30 11.82 -17.84
N THR A 142 -11.50 10.50 -17.86
CA THR A 142 -11.40 9.62 -19.05
C THR A 142 -12.43 9.92 -20.15
N MET A 143 -13.21 11.00 -20.00
CA MET A 143 -14.22 11.43 -20.96
C MET A 143 -13.97 12.84 -21.52
N GLN A 144 -12.78 13.41 -21.28
CA GLN A 144 -12.35 14.61 -21.98
C GLN A 144 -11.64 14.25 -23.27
N TRP A 145 -11.80 15.10 -24.29
CA TRP A 145 -11.35 14.83 -25.65
C TRP A 145 -10.68 16.07 -26.23
N LEU A 146 -9.57 15.86 -26.93
CA LEU A 146 -9.03 16.82 -27.89
C LEU A 146 -9.29 16.27 -29.29
N MET A 147 -10.12 16.95 -30.06
CA MET A 147 -10.66 16.48 -31.35
C MET A 147 -10.07 17.25 -32.52
N GLU A 148 -9.99 16.62 -33.69
CA GLU A 148 -9.58 17.29 -34.93
C GLU A 148 -10.59 18.37 -35.35
N ASP A 149 -11.89 18.06 -35.26
CA ASP A 149 -13.00 18.95 -35.61
C ASP A 149 -13.80 19.39 -34.37
N PRO A 150 -14.42 20.58 -34.38
CA PRO A 150 -15.24 21.03 -33.25
C PRO A 150 -16.55 20.23 -33.16
N GLU A 151 -16.68 19.40 -32.12
CA GLU A 151 -17.89 18.62 -31.86
C GLU A 151 -18.44 18.82 -30.44
N GLN A 152 -19.74 19.09 -30.32
CA GLN A 152 -20.40 19.11 -29.02
C GLN A 152 -20.75 17.68 -28.58
N LEU A 153 -20.01 17.16 -27.60
CA LEU A 153 -20.08 15.74 -27.24
C LEU A 153 -21.15 15.42 -26.19
N GLY A 154 -21.33 16.24 -25.15
CA GLY A 154 -22.21 15.86 -24.04
C GLY A 154 -21.76 14.55 -23.37
N VAL A 155 -22.39 13.43 -23.73
CA VAL A 155 -22.02 12.06 -23.25
C VAL A 155 -21.65 11.08 -24.37
N ARG A 156 -21.69 11.50 -25.65
CA ARG A 156 -21.31 10.64 -26.78
C ARG A 156 -19.81 10.74 -27.07
N PRO A 157 -19.17 9.69 -27.59
CA PRO A 157 -17.79 9.79 -28.10
C PRO A 157 -17.72 10.71 -29.33
N PRO A 158 -16.53 11.26 -29.64
CA PRO A 158 -16.29 12.03 -30.86
C PRO A 158 -16.44 11.19 -32.13
N THR A 159 -16.77 11.86 -33.24
CA THR A 159 -16.89 11.22 -34.56
C THR A 159 -15.66 11.44 -35.45
N SER A 160 -14.91 12.51 -35.20
CA SER A 160 -13.61 12.82 -35.79
C SER A 160 -12.46 12.15 -35.02
N ALA A 161 -11.24 12.27 -35.56
CA ALA A 161 -10.02 11.86 -34.87
C ALA A 161 -9.91 12.59 -33.52
N ALA A 162 -9.65 11.85 -32.44
CA ALA A 162 -9.60 12.38 -31.09
C ALA A 162 -8.62 11.63 -30.22
N ILE A 163 -8.02 12.34 -29.26
CA ILE A 163 -7.15 11.78 -28.22
C ILE A 163 -7.68 12.16 -26.84
N HIS A 164 -7.25 11.43 -25.82
CA HIS A 164 -7.55 11.70 -24.42
C HIS A 164 -6.44 12.53 -23.78
N PRO A 165 -6.59 13.87 -23.68
CA PRO A 165 -5.62 14.67 -22.94
C PRO A 165 -5.79 14.43 -21.43
N ILE A 166 -4.71 14.45 -20.67
CA ILE A 166 -4.71 14.46 -19.19
C ILE A 166 -3.92 15.68 -18.70
N PHE A 167 -4.47 16.43 -17.73
CA PHE A 167 -3.92 17.72 -17.27
C PHE A 167 -3.48 17.67 -15.79
N PRO A 168 -2.46 16.87 -15.43
CA PRO A 168 -2.08 16.60 -14.05
C PRO A 168 -1.54 17.83 -13.30
N PHE A 169 -0.82 18.71 -14.00
CA PHE A 169 -0.04 19.81 -13.41
C PHE A 169 -0.52 21.20 -13.82
N LEU A 170 -1.75 21.27 -14.36
CA LEU A 170 -2.23 22.45 -15.08
C LEU A 170 -3.48 23.02 -14.42
N ASP A 171 -3.48 24.33 -14.28
CA ASP A 171 -4.64 25.13 -13.94
C ASP A 171 -5.66 25.06 -15.09
N GLN A 172 -6.73 24.31 -14.86
CA GLN A 172 -7.81 24.09 -15.81
C GLN A 172 -8.91 25.17 -15.71
N SER A 173 -8.73 26.23 -14.92
CA SER A 173 -9.74 27.29 -14.77
C SER A 173 -10.05 28.07 -16.05
N LEU A 174 -9.14 28.00 -17.03
CA LEU A 174 -9.32 28.58 -18.37
C LEU A 174 -10.04 27.64 -19.35
N LEU A 175 -10.23 26.38 -18.98
CA LEU A 175 -10.91 25.40 -19.82
C LEU A 175 -12.42 25.42 -19.55
N PRO A 176 -13.25 25.10 -20.55
CA PRO A 176 -14.67 24.93 -20.34
C PRO A 176 -14.93 23.83 -19.32
N THR A 177 -16.01 23.98 -18.54
CA THR A 177 -16.47 22.95 -17.60
C THR A 177 -17.75 22.25 -18.06
N ASP A 178 -18.45 22.82 -19.04
CA ASP A 178 -19.63 22.22 -19.69
C ASP A 178 -19.18 21.41 -20.92
N PRO A 179 -19.54 20.12 -21.03
CA PRO A 179 -19.17 19.27 -22.17
C PRO A 179 -19.76 19.72 -23.52
N ILE A 180 -20.71 20.68 -23.53
CA ILE A 180 -21.28 21.26 -24.74
C ILE A 180 -20.42 22.40 -25.30
N ASP A 181 -19.61 23.02 -24.45
CA ASP A 181 -18.69 24.07 -24.87
C ASP A 181 -17.42 23.43 -25.46
N VAL A 182 -16.99 23.94 -26.62
CA VAL A 182 -15.75 23.54 -27.28
C VAL A 182 -14.86 24.75 -27.49
N VAL A 183 -13.56 24.57 -27.24
CA VAL A 183 -12.54 25.63 -27.39
C VAL A 183 -11.37 25.13 -28.22
N ASP A 184 -10.77 26.01 -29.03
CA ASP A 184 -9.55 25.70 -29.78
C ASP A 184 -8.37 25.71 -28.80
N LEU A 185 -7.68 24.58 -28.66
CA LEU A 185 -6.50 24.46 -27.82
C LEU A 185 -5.26 24.19 -28.65
N VAL A 186 -4.15 24.76 -28.19
CA VAL A 186 -2.81 24.22 -28.50
C VAL A 186 -2.22 23.74 -27.19
N VAL A 187 -1.90 22.46 -27.14
CA VAL A 187 -1.30 21.79 -25.99
C VAL A 187 0.07 21.24 -26.35
N MET A 188 0.93 21.05 -25.35
CA MET A 188 2.19 20.33 -25.50
C MET A 188 2.30 19.27 -24.41
N GLY A 189 2.75 18.08 -24.81
CA GLY A 189 2.76 16.86 -24.01
C GLY A 189 3.32 15.66 -24.77
N HIS A 190 3.15 14.48 -24.21
CA HIS A 190 3.66 13.21 -24.75
C HIS A 190 2.69 12.04 -24.54
N PHE A 191 2.93 10.95 -25.28
CA PHE A 191 2.33 9.62 -25.05
C PHE A 191 3.35 8.71 -24.34
N ASP A 192 2.97 7.48 -24.02
CA ASP A 192 3.89 6.47 -23.47
C ASP A 192 4.60 6.92 -22.17
N ASP A 193 3.90 7.71 -21.34
CA ASP A 193 4.44 8.21 -20.07
C ASP A 193 5.03 7.05 -19.23
N ARG A 194 6.26 7.24 -18.73
CA ARG A 194 6.97 6.22 -17.94
C ARG A 194 6.12 5.67 -16.79
N ARG A 195 5.25 6.51 -16.22
CA ARG A 195 4.40 6.17 -15.07
C ARG A 195 3.26 5.22 -15.45
N ALA A 196 2.95 5.06 -16.74
CA ALA A 196 1.92 4.13 -17.23
C ALA A 196 2.21 2.66 -16.88
N VAL A 197 3.47 2.26 -16.66
CA VAL A 197 3.77 0.88 -16.27
C VAL A 197 3.42 0.58 -14.81
N MET A 198 3.04 1.60 -14.02
CA MET A 198 2.46 1.43 -12.68
C MET A 198 0.93 1.30 -12.71
N CYS A 199 0.30 1.39 -13.88
CA CYS A 199 -1.09 0.98 -14.01
C CYS A 199 -1.20 -0.55 -13.83
N GLY A 200 -2.33 -1.00 -13.29
CA GLY A 200 -2.70 -2.41 -13.29
C GLY A 200 -2.54 -3.00 -14.69
N VAL A 201 -2.14 -4.27 -14.78
CA VAL A 201 -1.78 -4.92 -16.06
C VAL A 201 -2.87 -4.77 -17.12
N ASP A 202 -4.14 -4.80 -16.71
CA ASP A 202 -5.30 -4.63 -17.59
C ASP A 202 -5.49 -3.19 -18.10
N ASP A 203 -4.95 -2.19 -17.40
CA ASP A 203 -5.09 -0.76 -17.71
C ASP A 203 -3.85 -0.15 -18.39
N GLN A 204 -2.71 -0.85 -18.43
CA GLN A 204 -1.44 -0.31 -18.95
C GLN A 204 -1.55 0.23 -20.38
N PHE A 205 -2.32 -0.42 -21.25
CA PHE A 205 -2.55 0.06 -22.61
C PHE A 205 -3.27 1.42 -22.61
N GLY A 206 -4.35 1.54 -21.85
CA GLY A 206 -5.08 2.80 -21.72
C GLY A 206 -4.24 3.92 -21.09
N CYS A 207 -3.33 3.57 -20.17
CA CYS A 207 -2.42 4.53 -19.56
C CYS A 207 -1.32 5.02 -20.51
N ARG A 208 -0.79 4.13 -21.35
CA ARG A 208 0.20 4.48 -22.39
C ARG A 208 -0.40 5.33 -23.51
N ASP A 209 -1.65 5.05 -23.84
CA ASP A 209 -2.42 5.76 -24.86
C ASP A 209 -2.91 7.15 -24.41
N ALA A 210 -2.79 7.47 -23.13
CA ALA A 210 -3.15 8.78 -22.63
C ALA A 210 -2.14 9.85 -23.06
N PHE A 211 -2.64 10.99 -23.55
CA PHE A 211 -1.79 12.13 -23.88
C PHE A 211 -1.59 13.01 -22.65
N ILE A 212 -0.42 12.93 -22.02
CA ILE A 212 -0.11 13.70 -20.81
C ILE A 212 0.25 15.11 -21.22
N VAL A 213 -0.57 16.08 -20.81
CA VAL A 213 -0.39 17.48 -21.16
C VAL A 213 0.49 18.15 -20.12
N ASP A 214 1.70 18.51 -20.53
CA ASP A 214 2.67 19.25 -19.73
C ASP A 214 2.46 20.77 -19.82
N ARG A 215 1.84 21.26 -20.91
CA ARG A 215 1.62 22.69 -21.14
C ARG A 215 0.34 23.01 -21.91
N LEU A 216 -0.47 23.93 -21.38
CA LEU A 216 -1.42 24.71 -22.19
C LEU A 216 -0.67 25.84 -22.90
N VAL A 217 -0.55 25.80 -24.23
CA VAL A 217 0.14 26.82 -25.03
C VAL A 217 -0.79 27.98 -25.35
N SER A 218 -1.99 27.67 -25.84
CA SER A 218 -3.03 28.67 -26.10
C SER A 218 -4.45 28.13 -25.96
N VAL A 219 -5.39 29.01 -25.61
CA VAL A 219 -6.84 28.78 -25.59
C VAL A 219 -7.49 29.84 -26.48
N ASP A 220 -8.26 29.43 -27.48
CA ASP A 220 -8.88 30.29 -28.51
C ASP A 220 -7.87 31.27 -29.15
N GLY A 221 -6.66 30.78 -29.43
CA GLY A 221 -5.55 31.55 -30.00
C GLY A 221 -4.87 32.53 -29.03
N GLN A 222 -5.32 32.63 -27.77
CA GLN A 222 -4.64 33.43 -26.74
C GLN A 222 -3.59 32.60 -26.02
N ALA A 223 -2.35 33.08 -25.97
CA ALA A 223 -1.27 32.41 -25.26
C ALA A 223 -1.56 32.33 -23.76
N VAL A 224 -1.35 31.16 -23.17
CA VAL A 224 -1.55 30.92 -21.73
C VAL A 224 -0.19 31.00 -21.02
N PRO A 225 -0.05 31.69 -19.87
CA PRO A 225 1.20 31.72 -19.10
C PRO A 225 1.51 30.36 -18.44
N THR A 226 2.76 30.12 -18.04
CA THR A 226 3.18 28.84 -17.43
C THR A 226 2.35 28.56 -16.19
N SER A 227 1.79 27.34 -16.11
CA SER A 227 0.88 27.00 -15.03
C SER A 227 1.58 26.83 -13.69
N THR A 228 0.87 27.15 -12.61
CA THR A 228 1.31 26.89 -11.23
C THR A 228 0.09 26.45 -10.43
N VAL A 229 0.05 25.18 -10.05
CA VAL A 229 -1.03 24.59 -9.24
C VAL A 229 -0.55 24.45 -7.80
N LEU A 230 -1.38 24.89 -6.85
CA LEU A 230 -1.13 24.76 -5.41
C LEU A 230 -2.18 23.82 -4.81
N ASP A 231 -1.88 22.52 -4.76
CA ASP A 231 -2.75 21.53 -4.12
C ASP A 231 -2.23 21.21 -2.71
N LEU A 232 -2.56 22.12 -1.80
CA LEU A 232 -1.99 22.19 -0.44
C LEU A 232 -2.80 21.37 0.59
N GLN A 233 -3.76 20.55 0.14
CA GLN A 233 -4.57 19.74 1.02
C GLN A 233 -3.77 18.52 1.49
N ARG A 234 -3.52 18.42 2.79
CA ARG A 234 -2.93 17.23 3.40
C ARG A 234 -3.98 16.13 3.52
N LEU A 235 -3.52 14.89 3.54
CA LEU A 235 -4.30 13.79 4.11
C LEU A 235 -4.64 14.20 5.55
N GLU A 236 -5.93 14.29 5.87
CA GLU A 236 -6.45 14.68 7.19
C GLU A 236 -5.74 13.87 8.30
N PRO A 237 -5.38 14.47 9.45
CA PRO A 237 -5.93 15.70 10.05
C PRO A 237 -5.02 16.96 9.99
N PHE A 238 -3.97 16.97 9.17
CA PHE A 238 -2.82 17.87 9.39
C PHE A 238 -2.93 19.32 8.85
N GLY A 239 -4.11 19.77 8.39
CA GLY A 239 -4.34 21.14 7.89
C GLY A 239 -3.64 21.48 6.56
N ARG A 240 -3.73 22.75 6.11
CA ARG A 240 -3.09 23.25 4.87
C ARG A 240 -1.66 23.74 5.13
N VAL A 241 -0.74 23.48 4.21
CA VAL A 241 0.64 24.01 4.23
C VAL A 241 0.77 25.11 3.20
N LEU A 242 1.28 26.28 3.57
CA LEU A 242 1.53 27.35 2.62
C LEU A 242 2.97 27.27 2.08
N PRO A 243 3.19 27.44 0.77
CA PRO A 243 4.53 27.59 0.24
C PRO A 243 5.20 28.87 0.77
N ARG A 244 6.48 28.77 1.11
CA ARG A 244 7.41 29.87 1.40
C ARG A 244 8.07 30.40 0.11
N TRP A 245 8.35 29.54 -0.86
CA TRP A 245 8.87 29.86 -2.17
C TRP A 245 7.76 30.35 -3.10
N SER A 246 8.04 31.41 -3.84
CA SER A 246 7.22 31.85 -4.96
C SER A 246 7.52 31.04 -6.22
N ALA A 247 6.63 31.09 -7.22
CA ALA A 247 6.90 30.49 -8.53
C ALA A 247 8.20 31.03 -9.16
N SER A 248 8.54 32.30 -8.95
CA SER A 248 9.81 32.88 -9.42
C SER A 248 11.04 32.34 -8.68
N ASP A 249 10.91 31.99 -7.39
CA ASP A 249 12.00 31.36 -6.66
C ASP A 249 12.26 29.95 -7.20
N VAL A 250 11.19 29.18 -7.41
CA VAL A 250 11.24 27.85 -8.05
C VAL A 250 11.87 27.94 -9.43
N ASP A 251 11.52 28.94 -10.23
CA ASP A 251 12.13 29.17 -11.56
C ASP A 251 13.63 29.40 -11.47
N ALA A 252 14.07 30.23 -10.52
CA ALA A 252 15.48 30.50 -10.30
C ALA A 252 16.24 29.24 -9.87
N LEU A 253 15.65 28.40 -9.02
CA LEU A 253 16.24 27.12 -8.59
C LEU A 253 16.42 26.16 -9.78
N VAL A 254 15.39 25.97 -10.60
CA VAL A 254 15.49 25.10 -11.79
C VAL A 254 16.46 25.68 -12.81
N ALA A 255 16.49 27.00 -13.01
CA ALA A 255 17.45 27.63 -13.91
C ALA A 255 18.92 27.49 -13.45
N MET A 256 19.18 27.32 -12.15
CA MET A 256 20.52 26.99 -11.66
C MET A 256 20.92 25.55 -11.99
N ALA A 257 19.99 24.60 -11.86
CA ALA A 257 20.23 23.19 -12.16
C ALA A 257 20.29 22.90 -13.66
N ALA A 258 19.40 23.53 -14.43
CA ALA A 258 19.23 23.33 -15.86
C ALA A 258 19.06 24.69 -16.58
N PRO A 259 20.15 25.44 -16.82
CA PRO A 259 20.09 26.81 -17.36
C PRO A 259 19.47 26.96 -18.76
N ARG A 260 19.29 25.84 -19.47
CA ARG A 260 18.67 25.78 -20.80
C ARG A 260 17.24 25.24 -20.78
N ALA A 261 16.77 24.80 -19.63
CA ALA A 261 15.43 24.26 -19.49
C ALA A 261 14.39 25.39 -19.50
N THR A 262 13.27 25.16 -20.19
CA THR A 262 12.12 26.05 -20.19
C THR A 262 11.00 25.41 -19.40
N ILE A 263 10.63 26.01 -18.26
CA ILE A 263 9.61 25.45 -17.36
C ILE A 263 8.23 25.51 -18.02
N VAL A 264 7.54 24.37 -18.03
CA VAL A 264 6.23 24.19 -18.65
C VAL A 264 5.08 24.08 -17.65
N SER A 265 5.33 23.52 -16.47
CA SER A 265 4.34 23.46 -15.39
C SER A 265 5.00 23.34 -14.02
N ARG A 266 4.24 23.70 -12.98
CA ARG A 266 4.64 23.62 -11.56
C ARG A 266 3.46 23.13 -10.74
N LEU A 267 3.70 22.19 -9.86
CA LEU A 267 2.74 21.70 -8.88
C LEU A 267 3.38 21.74 -7.49
N ALA A 268 2.77 22.45 -6.54
CA ALA A 268 3.11 22.38 -5.13
C ALA A 268 2.14 21.48 -4.39
N ILE A 269 2.65 20.44 -3.73
CA ILE A 269 1.87 19.46 -2.95
C ILE A 269 2.58 19.12 -1.64
N PRO A 270 1.86 18.65 -0.61
CA PRO A 270 2.47 18.02 0.55
C PRO A 270 3.31 16.81 0.13
N GLY A 271 4.44 16.59 0.82
CA GLY A 271 5.31 15.45 0.55
C GLY A 271 4.55 14.13 0.60
N GLN A 272 3.63 13.98 1.56
CA GLN A 272 2.86 12.75 1.72
C GLN A 272 1.93 12.40 0.56
N ARG A 273 1.75 13.32 -0.40
CA ARG A 273 0.91 13.16 -1.61
C ARG A 273 1.73 12.98 -2.87
N ILE A 274 3.07 12.92 -2.77
CA ILE A 274 3.93 12.72 -3.94
C ILE A 274 3.61 11.42 -4.67
N PHE A 275 3.14 10.39 -3.96
CA PHE A 275 2.80 9.10 -4.53
C PHE A 275 1.69 9.18 -5.60
N GLU A 276 0.91 10.25 -5.61
CA GLU A 276 -0.23 10.41 -6.51
C GLU A 276 0.22 10.92 -7.90
N VAL A 277 1.35 11.64 -7.95
CA VAL A 277 1.91 12.22 -9.18
C VAL A 277 3.25 11.62 -9.61
N GLU A 278 4.00 11.07 -8.65
CA GLU A 278 5.25 10.36 -8.87
C GLU A 278 5.28 9.14 -7.94
N PRO A 279 4.59 8.04 -8.28
CA PRO A 279 4.45 6.92 -7.34
C PRO A 279 5.79 6.25 -7.00
N SER A 280 6.82 6.38 -7.84
CA SER A 280 8.17 5.88 -7.52
C SER A 280 8.79 6.61 -6.33
N LEU A 281 8.44 7.88 -6.12
CA LEU A 281 8.81 8.68 -4.94
C LEU A 281 7.84 8.48 -3.77
N GLY A 282 6.68 7.87 -4.03
CA GLY A 282 5.68 7.52 -3.02
C GLY A 282 6.12 6.47 -2.01
N THR A 283 7.17 5.72 -2.34
CA THR A 283 7.77 4.65 -1.51
C THR A 283 8.49 5.16 -0.25
N GLY A 284 8.59 6.48 -0.05
CA GLY A 284 9.42 7.09 0.98
C GLY A 284 10.86 7.36 0.52
N ALA A 285 11.20 7.04 -0.74
CA ALA A 285 12.50 7.34 -1.34
C ALA A 285 12.91 8.80 -1.12
N HIS A 286 14.19 9.01 -0.78
CA HIS A 286 14.78 10.32 -0.48
C HIS A 286 14.11 11.09 0.67
N GLY A 287 13.25 10.44 1.47
CA GLY A 287 12.51 11.07 2.56
C GLY A 287 11.53 12.14 2.09
N ILE A 288 11.09 12.09 0.82
CA ILE A 288 10.22 13.10 0.20
C ILE A 288 8.81 13.07 0.80
N VAL A 289 8.27 11.89 1.11
CA VAL A 289 6.95 11.70 1.73
C VAL A 289 6.84 12.40 3.09
N GLY A 290 7.94 12.45 3.85
CA GLY A 290 8.00 13.14 5.14
C GLY A 290 8.09 14.68 5.05
N ARG A 291 8.21 15.25 3.85
CA ARG A 291 8.41 16.69 3.66
C ARG A 291 7.09 17.44 3.75
N GLN A 292 7.13 18.63 4.35
CA GLN A 292 5.91 19.42 4.54
C GLN A 292 5.30 19.88 3.22
N LEU A 293 6.16 20.27 2.28
CA LEU A 293 5.79 20.71 0.94
C LEU A 293 6.93 20.41 -0.03
N ILE A 294 6.55 20.06 -1.25
CA ILE A 294 7.45 19.84 -2.37
C ILE A 294 6.88 20.48 -3.62
N TRP A 295 7.77 20.80 -4.56
CA TRP A 295 7.43 21.31 -5.89
C TRP A 295 7.81 20.30 -6.95
N VAL A 296 6.84 19.82 -7.72
CA VAL A 296 7.06 19.04 -8.94
C VAL A 296 7.06 20.01 -10.12
N VAL A 297 8.13 20.06 -10.89
CA VAL A 297 8.34 21.02 -11.97
C VAL A 297 8.72 20.27 -13.25
N ASN A 298 7.89 20.39 -14.29
CA ASN A 298 8.26 19.88 -15.60
C ASN A 298 8.90 21.02 -16.41
N ALA A 299 10.02 20.72 -17.06
CA ALA A 299 10.72 21.66 -17.91
C ALA A 299 11.26 21.00 -19.18
N LEU A 300 11.16 21.71 -20.30
CA LEU A 300 11.69 21.27 -21.58
C LEU A 300 13.14 21.63 -21.70
N GLU A 301 14.03 20.65 -21.83
CA GLU A 301 15.41 20.91 -22.15
C GLU A 301 15.69 20.73 -23.64
N SER A 302 16.25 21.77 -24.26
CA SER A 302 16.67 21.73 -25.65
C SER A 302 18.19 21.62 -25.72
N GLY A 303 18.70 20.45 -26.11
CA GLY A 303 20.11 20.28 -26.46
C GLY A 303 20.39 20.75 -27.90
N PRO A 304 21.62 21.19 -28.24
CA PRO A 304 21.95 21.62 -29.60
C PRO A 304 21.87 20.49 -30.65
N THR A 305 21.83 19.23 -30.21
CA THR A 305 21.75 18.03 -31.06
C THR A 305 20.77 16.96 -30.55
N GLN A 306 20.18 17.17 -29.37
CA GLN A 306 19.24 16.22 -28.76
C GLN A 306 17.81 16.62 -29.10
N ALA A 307 16.91 15.63 -29.13
CA ALA A 307 15.48 15.90 -29.10
C ALA A 307 15.14 16.74 -27.87
N VAL A 308 14.11 17.58 -27.97
CA VAL A 308 13.54 18.23 -26.77
C VAL A 308 12.93 17.13 -25.92
N VAL A 309 13.37 17.05 -24.67
CA VAL A 309 12.92 16.08 -23.66
C VAL A 309 12.32 16.85 -22.50
N VAL A 310 11.23 16.32 -21.92
CA VAL A 310 10.66 16.84 -20.68
C VAL A 310 11.47 16.27 -19.51
N ARG A 311 11.97 17.15 -18.65
CA ARG A 311 12.61 16.78 -17.38
C ARG A 311 11.67 17.13 -16.24
N THR A 312 11.51 16.19 -15.30
CA THR A 312 10.74 16.40 -14.07
C THR A 312 11.71 16.63 -12.91
N PHE A 313 11.60 17.79 -12.28
CA PHE A 313 12.34 18.16 -11.07
C PHE A 313 11.41 18.09 -9.87
N VAL A 314 11.90 17.56 -8.75
CA VAL A 314 11.23 17.58 -7.45
C VAL A 314 12.08 18.39 -6.49
N LEU A 315 11.59 19.57 -6.11
CA LEU A 315 12.27 20.48 -5.19
C LEU A 315 11.64 20.34 -3.80
N VAL A 316 12.46 20.07 -2.80
CA VAL A 316 12.02 19.95 -1.42
C VAL A 316 12.11 21.32 -0.75
N GLU A 317 10.97 21.82 -0.32
CA GLU A 317 10.91 23.13 0.31
C GLU A 317 11.26 23.06 1.80
N ASP A 318 12.58 23.05 2.07
CA ASP A 318 13.16 23.10 3.41
C ASP A 318 14.30 24.13 3.49
N ASP A 319 14.94 24.25 4.66
CA ASP A 319 16.03 25.20 4.87
C ASP A 319 17.33 24.83 4.11
N ARG A 320 17.37 23.65 3.48
CA ARG A 320 18.55 23.14 2.76
C ARG A 320 18.46 23.35 1.25
N GLY A 321 17.25 23.33 0.69
CA GLY A 321 16.99 23.51 -0.74
C GLY A 321 17.43 22.29 -1.54
N GLU A 322 16.96 21.11 -1.14
CA GLU A 322 17.26 19.83 -1.81
C GLU A 322 16.45 19.72 -3.12
N ALA A 323 17.06 19.20 -4.19
CA ALA A 323 16.37 18.91 -5.43
C ALA A 323 16.70 17.51 -5.94
N HIS A 324 15.73 16.93 -6.61
CA HIS A 324 15.82 15.65 -7.28
C HIS A 324 15.35 15.80 -8.72
N GLU A 325 15.84 14.96 -9.61
CA GLU A 325 15.44 14.97 -11.02
C GLU A 325 15.22 13.55 -11.52
N ALA A 326 14.14 13.37 -12.27
CA ALA A 326 13.82 12.10 -12.90
C ALA A 326 14.91 11.71 -13.91
N TYR A 327 15.46 10.50 -13.79
CA TYR A 327 16.49 9.99 -14.68
C TYR A 327 15.87 9.04 -15.72
N GLU A 328 15.73 9.49 -16.97
CA GLU A 328 15.13 8.69 -18.05
C GLU A 328 16.07 7.65 -18.66
N ALA A 329 17.40 7.82 -18.54
CA ALA A 329 18.35 7.04 -19.35
C ALA A 329 18.62 5.61 -18.85
N VAL A 330 17.91 5.12 -17.83
CA VAL A 330 18.06 3.78 -17.27
C VAL A 330 16.71 3.06 -17.35
N PRO A 331 16.61 1.88 -18.01
CA PRO A 331 15.39 1.09 -18.00
C PRO A 331 14.86 0.94 -16.58
N TRP A 332 13.54 1.07 -16.35
CA TRP A 332 12.96 0.97 -15.01
C TRP A 332 13.33 -0.30 -14.23
N SER A 333 13.67 -1.38 -14.94
CA SER A 333 14.22 -2.60 -14.34
C SER A 333 15.58 -2.43 -13.66
N GLN A 334 16.24 -1.27 -13.81
CA GLN A 334 17.59 -0.96 -13.33
C GLN A 334 17.65 0.29 -12.44
N SER A 335 16.54 0.99 -12.18
CA SER A 335 16.49 2.16 -11.30
C SER A 335 15.19 2.15 -10.51
N VAL A 336 15.28 1.76 -9.23
CA VAL A 336 14.14 1.60 -8.32
C VAL A 336 13.46 2.93 -7.98
N THR A 337 14.22 4.03 -7.90
CA THR A 337 13.67 5.35 -7.51
C THR A 337 13.31 6.21 -8.71
N GLY A 338 14.04 6.09 -9.83
CA GLY A 338 13.84 6.91 -11.03
C GLY A 338 14.28 8.36 -10.86
N PHE A 339 14.91 8.74 -9.75
CA PHE A 339 15.33 10.11 -9.45
C PHE A 339 16.77 10.17 -8.90
N ALA A 340 17.52 11.21 -9.29
CA ALA A 340 18.86 11.51 -8.78
C ALA A 340 18.88 12.87 -8.06
N ALA A 341 19.64 12.98 -6.96
CA ALA A 341 19.79 14.24 -6.25
C ALA A 341 20.65 15.24 -7.05
N ILE A 342 20.22 16.51 -7.09
CA ILE A 342 20.95 17.62 -7.71
C ILE A 342 21.26 18.66 -6.63
N ASN A 343 22.51 19.13 -6.60
CA ASN A 343 22.89 20.26 -5.77
C ASN A 343 22.41 21.58 -6.40
N LEU A 344 21.43 22.23 -5.78
CA LEU A 344 20.96 23.57 -6.16
C LEU A 344 21.86 24.72 -5.69
N ARG A 345 22.87 24.43 -4.85
CA ARG A 345 23.81 25.44 -4.40
C ARG A 345 24.94 25.59 -5.42
N PRO A 346 25.30 26.82 -5.83
CA PRO A 346 26.56 27.02 -6.55
C PRO A 346 27.68 26.42 -5.69
N PRO A 347 28.65 25.71 -6.29
CA PRO A 347 29.73 25.07 -5.53
C PRO A 347 30.35 26.11 -4.63
N GLN A 348 30.11 25.98 -3.33
CA GLN A 348 30.71 26.85 -2.34
C GLN A 348 32.20 26.59 -2.45
N GLU A 349 33.00 27.59 -2.82
CA GLU A 349 34.47 27.48 -2.86
C GLU A 349 34.95 27.02 -1.49
N SER A 350 35.12 25.70 -1.34
CA SER A 350 35.74 25.13 -0.15
C SER A 350 37.15 25.68 -0.08
N PRO A 351 37.55 26.37 1.00
CA PRO A 351 38.94 26.77 1.18
C PRO A 351 39.79 25.50 1.14
N ALA A 352 40.79 25.48 0.26
CA ALA A 352 41.65 24.32 0.00
C ALA A 352 42.20 23.73 1.30
N ALA A 353 41.57 22.66 1.78
CA ALA A 353 42.05 21.89 2.91
C ALA A 353 43.18 20.98 2.41
N THR A 354 44.40 21.31 2.84
CA THR A 354 45.58 20.46 2.64
C THR A 354 45.49 19.33 3.66
N GLU A 355 44.88 18.20 3.30
CA GLU A 355 44.95 17.00 4.14
C GLU A 355 46.30 16.29 3.94
N PRO A 356 46.97 15.86 5.03
CA PRO A 356 48.21 15.11 4.95
C PRO A 356 47.96 13.67 4.46
N PRO A 357 48.95 13.06 3.78
CA PRO A 357 48.83 11.72 3.22
C PRO A 357 48.62 10.66 4.31
N VAL A 358 47.45 10.03 4.29
CA VAL A 358 47.15 8.84 5.10
C VAL A 358 47.99 7.68 4.57
N THR A 359 48.81 7.11 5.45
CA THR A 359 49.61 5.92 5.15
C THR A 359 48.67 4.70 5.17
N PRO A 360 48.58 3.89 4.11
CA PRO A 360 47.65 2.77 4.06
C PRO A 360 48.04 1.71 5.11
N SER A 361 47.11 1.45 6.03
CA SER A 361 47.23 0.37 7.01
C SER A 361 47.09 -0.98 6.27
N PRO A 362 47.86 -2.03 6.63
CA PRO A 362 47.80 -3.32 5.94
C PRO A 362 46.39 -3.93 6.03
N ASN A 363 45.83 -4.29 4.86
CA ASN A 363 44.53 -4.94 4.75
C ASN A 363 44.49 -6.22 5.62
N PRO A 364 43.55 -6.35 6.58
CA PRO A 364 43.40 -7.58 7.34
C PRO A 364 43.01 -8.71 6.40
N THR A 365 43.80 -9.78 6.40
CA THR A 365 43.49 -11.01 5.66
C THR A 365 42.29 -11.68 6.35
N LEU A 366 41.15 -11.78 5.66
CA LEU A 366 39.98 -12.49 6.17
C LEU A 366 40.33 -13.97 6.36
N SER A 367 40.19 -14.48 7.59
CA SER A 367 40.36 -15.91 7.85
C SER A 367 39.19 -16.67 7.24
N ALA A 368 39.46 -17.60 6.31
CA ALA A 368 38.46 -18.34 5.56
C ALA A 368 37.66 -19.35 6.40
N THR A 369 38.04 -19.59 7.65
CA THR A 369 37.41 -20.57 8.55
C THR A 369 36.89 -19.86 9.80
N ALA A 370 35.64 -19.40 9.76
CA ALA A 370 34.90 -19.15 10.98
C ALA A 370 34.47 -20.49 11.57
N ASP A 371 34.68 -20.67 12.88
CA ASP A 371 34.25 -21.87 13.60
C ASP A 371 32.74 -21.81 13.89
N PHE A 372 31.92 -21.98 12.84
CA PHE A 372 30.47 -22.05 13.00
C PHE A 372 30.08 -23.22 13.92
N PRO A 373 29.11 -23.03 14.83
CA PRO A 373 28.57 -24.15 15.58
C PRO A 373 27.96 -25.18 14.62
N THR A 374 28.19 -26.47 14.87
CA THR A 374 27.59 -27.56 14.07
C THR A 374 26.16 -27.88 14.48
N SER A 375 25.74 -27.41 15.65
CA SER A 375 24.39 -27.55 16.18
C SER A 375 24.02 -26.37 17.07
N TRP A 376 22.73 -26.02 17.11
CA TRP A 376 22.17 -24.99 17.99
C TRP A 376 20.90 -25.51 18.64
N LEU A 377 20.78 -25.36 19.97
CA LEU A 377 19.66 -25.90 20.76
C LEU A 377 19.35 -27.39 20.45
N GLY A 378 20.38 -28.19 20.19
CA GLY A 378 20.25 -29.62 19.85
C GLY A 378 19.83 -29.92 18.41
N LEU A 379 19.57 -28.90 17.59
CA LEU A 379 19.24 -29.04 16.16
C LEU A 379 20.46 -28.77 15.28
N PRO A 380 20.55 -29.40 14.09
CA PRO A 380 21.69 -29.22 13.20
C PRO A 380 21.73 -27.80 12.60
N VAL A 381 22.95 -27.27 12.47
CA VAL A 381 23.21 -26.03 11.72
C VAL A 381 23.67 -26.43 10.30
N VAL A 382 22.91 -26.03 9.29
CA VAL A 382 23.15 -26.40 7.88
C VAL A 382 23.77 -25.26 7.08
N GLY A 383 24.42 -25.56 5.96
CA GLY A 383 24.96 -24.55 5.05
C GLY A 383 23.89 -23.89 4.17
N VAL A 384 24.27 -22.79 3.53
CA VAL A 384 23.43 -22.08 2.53
C VAL A 384 23.04 -23.02 1.38
N SER A 385 23.97 -23.85 0.92
CA SER A 385 23.76 -24.82 -0.15
C SER A 385 22.69 -25.87 0.20
N ASP A 386 22.64 -26.30 1.47
CA ASP A 386 21.65 -27.27 1.94
C ASP A 386 20.24 -26.67 1.89
N VAL A 387 20.09 -25.39 2.25
CA VAL A 387 18.80 -24.67 2.19
C VAL A 387 18.35 -24.51 0.74
N ILE A 388 19.25 -24.06 -0.16
CA ILE A 388 18.94 -23.92 -1.59
C ILE A 388 18.50 -25.28 -2.18
N SER A 389 19.10 -26.39 -1.76
CA SER A 389 18.71 -27.72 -2.23
C SER A 389 17.29 -28.14 -1.83
N ARG A 390 16.72 -27.52 -0.79
CA ARG A 390 15.34 -27.74 -0.32
C ARG A 390 14.34 -26.79 -0.98
N GLN A 391 14.83 -25.74 -1.64
CA GLN A 391 14.03 -24.75 -2.33
C GLN A 391 13.49 -25.36 -3.64
N THR A 392 12.36 -26.07 -3.56
CA THR A 392 11.65 -26.56 -4.76
C THR A 392 10.40 -25.71 -5.01
N PRO A 393 10.08 -25.33 -6.26
CA PRO A 393 8.94 -24.47 -6.58
C PRO A 393 7.58 -24.97 -6.06
N ASP A 394 7.45 -26.29 -5.88
CA ASP A 394 6.18 -26.94 -5.52
C ASP A 394 6.08 -27.32 -4.03
N LEU A 395 7.12 -27.07 -3.21
CA LEU A 395 7.14 -27.45 -1.80
C LEU A 395 7.19 -26.22 -0.91
N ILE A 396 6.09 -25.97 -0.22
CA ILE A 396 6.06 -25.11 0.96
C ILE A 396 6.59 -25.97 2.12
N ASP A 397 7.89 -25.91 2.36
CA ASP A 397 8.53 -26.55 3.53
C ASP A 397 8.73 -25.49 4.63
N ASP A 398 7.77 -25.41 5.55
CA ASP A 398 7.77 -24.53 6.73
C ASP A 398 8.70 -25.03 7.85
N THR A 399 9.53 -26.04 7.58
CA THR A 399 10.50 -26.54 8.55
C THR A 399 11.53 -25.45 8.87
N ALA A 400 11.61 -25.06 10.13
CA ALA A 400 12.59 -24.09 10.61
C ALA A 400 14.00 -24.68 10.65
N MET A 401 14.98 -23.86 10.30
CA MET A 401 16.36 -24.28 10.08
C MET A 401 17.33 -23.30 10.69
N PHE A 402 18.40 -23.81 11.32
CA PHE A 402 19.57 -23.00 11.62
C PHE A 402 20.51 -23.02 10.43
N VAL A 403 20.76 -21.85 9.84
CA VAL A 403 21.56 -21.69 8.61
C VAL A 403 22.80 -20.89 8.92
N ARG A 404 23.97 -21.51 8.74
CA ARG A 404 25.25 -20.81 8.82
C ARG A 404 25.59 -20.17 7.48
N GLY A 405 26.23 -19.02 7.53
CA GLY A 405 26.79 -18.38 6.35
C GLY A 405 27.52 -17.09 6.70
N TRP A 406 27.99 -16.43 5.65
CA TRP A 406 28.65 -15.14 5.73
C TRP A 406 27.67 -14.07 5.28
N TYR A 407 27.09 -13.36 6.25
CA TYR A 407 26.14 -12.29 6.00
C TYR A 407 26.86 -11.05 5.50
N VAL A 408 26.43 -10.54 4.37
CA VAL A 408 26.84 -9.25 3.81
C VAL A 408 25.70 -8.28 4.04
N ALA A 409 25.95 -7.24 4.82
CA ALA A 409 24.96 -6.18 5.06
C ALA A 409 24.72 -5.36 3.78
N PRO A 410 23.54 -4.73 3.63
CA PRO A 410 23.27 -3.85 2.49
C PRO A 410 24.13 -2.59 2.53
N ASP A 411 24.35 -1.95 1.37
CA ASP A 411 25.08 -0.69 1.27
C ASP A 411 24.30 0.40 1.99
N PRO A 412 24.83 1.03 3.06
CA PRO A 412 24.14 2.11 3.74
C PRO A 412 24.07 3.37 2.87
N THR A 413 24.89 3.45 1.82
CA THR A 413 24.85 4.54 0.82
C THR A 413 23.81 4.27 -0.26
N ASP A 414 23.50 3.00 -0.54
CA ASP A 414 22.25 2.66 -1.19
C ASP A 414 21.14 2.89 -0.17
N GLN A 415 20.50 4.05 -0.30
CA GLN A 415 19.27 4.33 0.41
C GLN A 415 18.23 3.33 -0.10
N CYS A 416 18.16 2.17 0.54
CA CYS A 416 16.94 1.39 0.57
C CYS A 416 15.87 2.39 1.03
N PRO A 417 14.86 2.70 0.20
CA PRO A 417 13.80 3.60 0.63
C PRO A 417 13.30 3.04 1.96
N ALA A 418 13.28 3.88 3.00
CA ALA A 418 12.61 3.51 4.25
C ALA A 418 11.16 3.19 3.85
N LEU A 419 10.84 1.89 3.83
CA LEU A 419 9.65 1.35 3.19
C LEU A 419 8.40 1.96 3.85
N GLN A 420 7.70 2.80 3.12
CA GLN A 420 6.50 3.51 3.55
C GLN A 420 5.21 2.96 2.91
N ASP A 421 5.16 1.65 2.69
CA ASP A 421 3.92 1.00 2.27
C ASP A 421 3.16 0.47 3.49
N ASP A 422 2.20 1.25 3.98
CA ASP A 422 1.42 0.96 5.19
C ASP A 422 0.38 -0.18 5.00
N ARG A 423 0.34 -0.92 3.86
CA ARG A 423 -0.77 -1.86 3.57
C ARG A 423 -0.47 -3.20 2.85
N GLY A 424 0.78 -3.65 2.73
CA GLY A 424 1.11 -4.99 2.18
C GLY A 424 1.91 -5.87 3.16
N PRO A 425 1.67 -7.19 3.26
CA PRO A 425 2.48 -8.06 4.11
C PRO A 425 3.82 -8.34 3.43
N ILE A 426 4.90 -7.97 4.12
CA ILE A 426 6.31 -8.21 3.78
C ILE A 426 6.63 -7.95 2.31
N GLU A 427 6.75 -6.67 1.94
CA GLU A 427 7.33 -6.32 0.65
C GLU A 427 8.86 -6.16 0.67
N GLN A 428 9.50 -6.46 -0.47
CA GLN A 428 10.92 -6.73 -0.65
C GLN A 428 11.84 -5.85 0.20
N PRO A 429 12.79 -6.41 0.97
CA PRO A 429 13.93 -5.63 1.37
C PRO A 429 14.73 -5.29 0.09
N CYS A 430 14.54 -4.06 -0.41
CA CYS A 430 15.22 -3.44 -1.54
C CYS A 430 15.09 -4.27 -2.86
N PRO A 431 14.31 -3.81 -3.85
CA PRO A 431 14.18 -4.57 -5.08
C PRO A 431 15.53 -4.72 -5.77
N ALA A 432 15.98 -5.99 -5.81
CA ALA A 432 17.28 -6.45 -6.29
C ALA A 432 18.52 -6.12 -5.41
N GLY A 433 18.55 -6.64 -4.18
CA GLY A 433 19.67 -7.50 -3.73
C GLY A 433 20.93 -6.82 -3.23
N GLN A 434 20.95 -6.41 -1.96
CA GLN A 434 22.19 -5.93 -1.34
C GLN A 434 22.57 -6.56 -0.01
N HIS A 435 21.75 -7.44 0.55
CA HIS A 435 22.24 -8.35 1.58
C HIS A 435 22.19 -9.79 1.12
N TRP A 436 23.22 -10.53 1.52
CA TRP A 436 23.43 -11.89 1.08
C TRP A 436 23.87 -12.74 2.26
N LEU A 437 23.32 -13.94 2.36
CA LEU A 437 23.90 -14.98 3.19
C LEU A 437 24.68 -15.93 2.27
N LEU A 438 26.01 -15.84 2.34
CA LEU A 438 26.91 -16.55 1.46
C LEU A 438 27.42 -17.85 2.09
N GLU A 439 27.63 -18.90 1.29
CA GLU A 439 28.30 -20.12 1.76
C GLU A 439 29.76 -19.86 2.13
N GLN A 440 30.45 -19.01 1.37
CA GLN A 440 31.86 -18.68 1.55
C GLN A 440 32.06 -17.18 1.81
N PRO A 441 33.13 -16.77 2.50
CA PRO A 441 33.41 -15.36 2.72
C PRO A 441 33.85 -14.72 1.40
N GLU A 442 32.91 -14.07 0.70
CA GLU A 442 33.18 -13.29 -0.50
C GLU A 442 32.88 -11.81 -0.22
N ARG A 443 33.88 -10.94 -0.43
CA ARG A 443 33.64 -9.50 -0.42
C ARG A 443 32.90 -9.13 -1.71
N LEU A 444 31.66 -8.70 -1.56
CA LEU A 444 30.93 -8.04 -2.63
C LEU A 444 31.38 -6.57 -2.62
N TRP A 445 31.87 -6.07 -3.76
CA TRP A 445 32.34 -4.69 -3.89
C TRP A 445 31.41 -3.94 -4.85
N THR A 446 30.97 -2.75 -4.46
CA THR A 446 30.42 -1.72 -5.35
C THR A 446 31.56 -1.14 -6.19
N ASP A 447 31.49 -1.21 -7.52
CA ASP A 447 32.44 -0.45 -8.36
C ASP A 447 32.32 1.04 -7.97
N PRO A 448 33.39 1.73 -7.52
CA PRO A 448 33.29 3.13 -7.09
C PRO A 448 32.77 4.09 -8.17
N GLY A 449 32.76 3.67 -9.44
CA GLY A 449 32.19 4.43 -10.56
C GLY A 449 30.84 3.92 -11.07
N GLY A 450 30.32 2.81 -10.52
CA GLY A 450 29.05 2.20 -10.90
C GLY A 450 28.01 2.38 -9.79
N PRO A 451 26.75 2.73 -10.09
CA PRO A 451 25.73 2.95 -9.07
C PRO A 451 25.23 1.68 -8.36
N TRP A 452 25.85 0.49 -8.56
CA TRP A 452 25.31 -0.79 -8.07
C TRP A 452 26.41 -1.81 -7.69
N ILE A 453 26.09 -2.71 -6.75
CA ILE A 453 26.83 -3.98 -6.55
C ILE A 453 26.55 -4.88 -7.77
N ASP A 454 27.25 -4.67 -8.89
CA ASP A 454 27.05 -5.48 -10.10
C ASP A 454 27.50 -6.94 -9.95
N ARG A 455 28.26 -7.24 -8.88
CA ARG A 455 28.83 -8.57 -8.68
C ARG A 455 27.88 -9.46 -7.90
N ARG A 456 27.15 -10.32 -8.63
CA ARG A 456 26.47 -11.48 -8.04
C ARG A 456 27.47 -12.35 -7.27
N PRO A 457 27.06 -12.96 -6.14
CA PRO A 457 27.88 -13.95 -5.46
C PRO A 457 28.37 -15.06 -6.41
N ALA A 458 29.64 -15.45 -6.30
CA ALA A 458 30.24 -16.47 -7.15
C ALA A 458 29.81 -17.90 -6.78
N GLY A 459 29.28 -18.09 -5.56
CA GLY A 459 28.86 -19.38 -5.03
C GLY A 459 27.40 -19.42 -4.55
N PRO A 460 27.01 -20.49 -3.85
CA PRO A 460 25.68 -20.60 -3.24
C PRO A 460 25.43 -19.43 -2.29
N ALA A 461 24.30 -18.75 -2.50
CA ALA A 461 23.92 -17.56 -1.77
C ALA A 461 22.40 -17.53 -1.59
N LEU A 462 21.94 -17.11 -0.42
CA LEU A 462 20.55 -16.77 -0.16
C LEU A 462 20.40 -15.26 -0.06
N ASN A 463 19.24 -14.75 -0.47
CA ASN A 463 18.79 -13.41 -0.10
C ASN A 463 17.77 -13.56 1.05
N PRO A 464 18.22 -13.52 2.31
CA PRO A 464 17.32 -13.69 3.45
C PRO A 464 16.38 -12.48 3.58
N ILE A 465 15.12 -12.73 3.93
CA ILE A 465 14.20 -11.67 4.33
C ILE A 465 14.28 -11.52 5.84
N VAL A 466 14.85 -10.42 6.31
CA VAL A 466 14.86 -10.07 7.73
C VAL A 466 13.65 -9.20 8.01
N LEU A 467 12.78 -9.66 8.92
CA LEU A 467 11.61 -8.90 9.30
C LEU A 467 12.00 -7.68 10.15
N PRO A 468 11.29 -6.54 10.04
CA PRO A 468 11.61 -5.33 10.78
C PRO A 468 11.71 -5.51 12.30
N ASP A 469 10.94 -6.45 12.85
CA ASP A 469 10.90 -6.73 14.28
C ASP A 469 11.87 -7.83 14.73
N VAL A 470 12.67 -8.39 13.82
CA VAL A 470 13.72 -9.35 14.16
C VAL A 470 14.98 -8.58 14.57
N PRO A 471 15.49 -8.75 15.81
CA PRO A 471 16.79 -8.20 16.18
C PRO A 471 17.87 -8.67 15.23
N PHE A 472 18.35 -7.75 14.43
CA PHE A 472 19.40 -8.02 13.47
C PHE A 472 20.53 -7.01 13.64
N ASP A 473 21.15 -7.04 14.83
CA ASP A 473 22.32 -6.23 15.14
C ASP A 473 23.57 -6.86 14.51
N VAL A 474 23.71 -6.66 13.20
CA VAL A 474 24.94 -6.96 12.48
C VAL A 474 25.57 -5.63 12.12
N PRO A 475 26.75 -5.28 12.66
CA PRO A 475 27.34 -3.97 12.43
C PRO A 475 27.54 -3.78 10.93
N ASN A 476 27.05 -2.66 10.41
CA ASN A 476 27.30 -2.21 9.06
C ASN A 476 28.77 -1.79 8.93
N LEU A 477 29.67 -2.76 8.91
CA LEU A 477 31.10 -2.56 8.70
C LEU A 477 31.36 -2.36 7.20
N TRP A 478 31.00 -1.18 6.74
CA TRP A 478 31.33 -0.68 5.42
C TRP A 478 32.69 0.02 5.49
N PHE A 479 33.66 -0.57 4.80
CA PHE A 479 34.96 0.08 4.55
C PHE A 479 34.95 0.60 3.10
N ASP A 480 35.90 1.47 2.74
CA ASP A 480 36.07 2.01 1.37
C ASP A 480 36.25 0.94 0.26
N THR A 481 36.31 -0.35 0.63
CA THR A 481 36.45 -1.52 -0.25
C THR A 481 35.26 -2.48 -0.21
N GLY A 482 34.12 -2.06 0.36
CA GLY A 482 32.90 -2.85 0.52
C GLY A 482 32.72 -3.47 1.93
N PRO A 483 31.55 -4.09 2.18
CA PRO A 483 31.21 -4.71 3.46
C PRO A 483 32.09 -5.93 3.69
N SER A 484 32.60 -6.08 4.92
CA SER A 484 33.23 -7.34 5.31
C SER A 484 32.14 -8.38 5.64
N PRO A 485 32.10 -9.55 4.97
CA PRO A 485 31.14 -10.59 5.29
C PRO A 485 31.31 -11.02 6.75
N LEU A 486 30.19 -11.12 7.47
CA LEU A 486 30.15 -11.46 8.88
C LEU A 486 29.61 -12.88 9.07
N PRO A 487 30.35 -13.77 9.73
CA PRO A 487 29.88 -15.13 9.96
C PRO A 487 28.75 -15.12 10.99
N VAL A 488 27.58 -15.62 10.57
CA VAL A 488 26.35 -15.69 11.37
C VAL A 488 25.71 -17.06 11.30
N VAL A 489 24.85 -17.37 12.28
CA VAL A 489 23.83 -18.41 12.17
C VAL A 489 22.46 -17.76 12.34
N LEU A 490 21.60 -17.97 11.34
CA LEU A 490 20.24 -17.48 11.31
C LEU A 490 19.27 -18.63 11.60
N LEU A 491 18.22 -18.38 12.36
CA LEU A 491 17.02 -19.20 12.38
C LEU A 491 16.05 -18.63 11.35
N GLY A 492 15.48 -19.48 10.51
CA GLY A 492 14.45 -19.09 9.55
C GLY A 492 13.80 -20.30 8.88
N HIS A 493 12.89 -20.05 7.95
CA HIS A 493 12.20 -21.12 7.21
C HIS A 493 11.91 -20.68 5.77
N LEU A 494 11.58 -21.68 4.92
CA LEU A 494 11.10 -21.45 3.56
C LEU A 494 9.57 -21.45 3.56
N GLY A 495 8.96 -20.88 2.52
CA GLY A 495 7.51 -21.00 2.32
C GLY A 495 6.67 -20.27 3.38
N ASP A 496 7.25 -19.28 4.04
CA ASP A 496 6.53 -18.40 4.96
C ASP A 496 5.32 -17.78 4.24
N THR A 497 4.11 -17.96 4.76
CA THR A 497 2.89 -17.42 4.14
C THR A 497 2.90 -15.90 4.04
N ARG A 498 3.67 -15.24 4.92
CA ARG A 498 3.86 -13.79 4.88
C ARG A 498 4.69 -13.35 3.67
N SER A 499 5.46 -14.26 3.04
CA SER A 499 6.18 -14.03 1.77
C SER A 499 5.32 -14.27 0.52
N GLY A 500 4.05 -14.64 0.69
CA GLY A 500 3.16 -15.16 -0.37
C GLY A 500 2.82 -14.22 -1.54
N TYR A 501 3.27 -12.97 -1.52
CA TYR A 501 3.06 -12.02 -2.61
C TYR A 501 4.11 -12.12 -3.74
N TYR A 502 5.09 -13.03 -3.63
CA TYR A 502 6.13 -13.20 -4.65
C TYR A 502 5.94 -14.48 -5.50
N PRO A 503 5.38 -14.38 -6.72
CA PRO A 503 5.26 -15.53 -7.60
C PRO A 503 6.65 -16.01 -8.04
N GLY A 504 7.00 -17.24 -7.65
CA GLY A 504 8.00 -18.07 -8.35
C GLY A 504 9.31 -18.42 -7.62
N VAL A 505 9.55 -17.95 -6.40
CA VAL A 505 10.77 -18.32 -5.63
C VAL A 505 10.42 -18.42 -4.14
N ALA A 506 10.52 -19.61 -3.54
CA ALA A 506 10.35 -19.76 -2.09
C ALA A 506 11.45 -18.97 -1.37
N GLN A 507 11.10 -17.89 -0.69
CA GLN A 507 12.07 -17.02 0.01
C GLN A 507 12.40 -17.59 1.40
N PHE A 508 13.61 -17.34 1.87
CA PHE A 508 14.04 -17.70 3.22
C PHE A 508 13.77 -16.52 4.16
N VAL A 509 12.77 -16.65 5.02
CA VAL A 509 12.43 -15.63 6.02
C VAL A 509 13.22 -15.91 7.29
N VAL A 510 13.89 -14.89 7.80
CA VAL A 510 14.68 -14.93 9.03
C VAL A 510 13.78 -14.62 10.21
N ASP A 511 13.77 -15.52 11.18
CA ASP A 511 13.04 -15.42 12.43
C ASP A 511 13.95 -14.96 13.57
N ALA A 512 15.25 -15.28 13.54
CA ALA A 512 16.20 -14.80 14.54
C ALA A 512 17.66 -14.83 14.05
N LEU A 513 18.47 -13.87 14.50
CA LEU A 513 19.93 -13.98 14.51
C LEU A 513 20.35 -14.69 15.81
N VAL A 514 20.79 -15.95 15.71
CA VAL A 514 21.03 -16.77 16.91
C VAL A 514 22.50 -16.85 17.31
N TRP A 515 23.41 -16.61 16.37
CA TRP A 515 24.84 -16.59 16.63
C TRP A 515 25.57 -15.66 15.67
N ARG A 516 26.63 -15.02 16.17
CA ARG A 516 27.59 -14.20 15.41
C ARG A 516 28.98 -14.46 15.96
N ALA A 517 30.01 -14.54 15.11
CA ALA A 517 31.36 -14.69 15.62
C ALA A 517 31.77 -13.50 16.51
N GLY A 518 32.43 -13.81 17.62
CA GLY A 518 32.86 -12.81 18.61
C GLY A 518 31.80 -12.44 19.65
N ASP A 519 30.53 -12.79 19.43
CA ASP A 519 29.46 -12.61 20.41
C ASP A 519 29.13 -13.90 21.12
N ALA A 520 29.08 -13.84 22.45
CA ALA A 520 28.44 -14.86 23.24
C ALA A 520 26.92 -14.76 23.02
N ALA A 521 26.41 -15.43 22.00
CA ALA A 521 25.06 -16.01 21.91
C ALA A 521 24.01 -15.31 22.79
N SER A 522 23.72 -14.03 22.54
CA SER A 522 22.81 -13.30 23.43
C SER A 522 21.42 -13.33 22.83
N ALA A 523 20.58 -14.25 23.31
CA ALA A 523 19.13 -14.22 23.15
C ALA A 523 18.53 -13.04 23.96
N ARG A 524 19.08 -11.84 23.77
CA ARG A 524 18.55 -10.64 24.41
C ARG A 524 17.29 -10.22 23.65
N PRO A 525 16.20 -9.93 24.36
CA PRO A 525 15.02 -9.34 23.75
C PRO A 525 15.37 -8.02 23.07
N TRP A 526 14.72 -7.76 21.95
CA TRP A 526 14.85 -6.52 21.20
C TRP A 526 13.62 -5.65 21.44
N LEU A 527 13.85 -4.45 21.93
CA LEU A 527 12.77 -3.52 22.28
C LEU A 527 12.85 -2.36 21.29
N THR A 528 12.01 -2.34 20.24
CA THR A 528 11.84 -1.12 19.42
C THR A 528 10.94 -0.13 20.13
N GLU A 529 10.00 -0.62 20.95
CA GLU A 529 9.11 0.17 21.78
C GLU A 529 9.39 0.00 23.29
N PRO A 530 9.11 1.03 24.11
CA PRO A 530 9.18 0.91 25.56
C PRO A 530 8.03 0.05 26.08
N SER A 531 8.36 -1.10 26.67
CA SER A 531 7.42 -1.92 27.43
C SER A 531 7.52 -1.63 28.93
N VAL A 532 6.40 -1.72 29.63
CA VAL A 532 6.30 -1.64 31.10
C VAL A 532 6.26 -3.01 31.77
N GLU A 533 6.14 -4.08 31.00
CA GLU A 533 6.24 -5.46 31.46
C GLU A 533 7.68 -5.97 31.33
N ASP A 534 8.13 -6.79 32.28
CA ASP A 534 9.46 -7.39 32.17
C ASP A 534 9.41 -8.66 31.32
N VAL A 535 10.51 -8.92 30.62
CA VAL A 535 10.72 -10.08 29.74
C VAL A 535 10.39 -11.41 30.41
N THR A 536 10.72 -11.57 31.70
CA THR A 536 10.51 -12.84 32.42
C THR A 536 9.02 -13.12 32.57
N SER A 537 8.23 -12.10 32.89
CA SER A 537 6.78 -12.19 32.98
C SER A 537 6.13 -12.55 31.64
N VAL A 538 6.60 -11.93 30.55
CA VAL A 538 6.11 -12.23 29.18
C VAL A 538 6.48 -13.66 28.78
N MET A 539 7.73 -14.08 28.97
CA MET A 539 8.15 -15.46 28.69
C MET A 539 7.33 -16.47 29.50
N ALA A 540 7.10 -16.22 30.79
CA ALA A 540 6.29 -17.11 31.63
C ALA A 540 4.82 -17.18 31.16
N ARG A 541 4.28 -16.07 30.62
CA ARG A 541 2.96 -16.07 29.98
C ARG A 541 2.98 -16.88 28.68
N VAL A 542 3.95 -16.65 27.80
CA VAL A 542 4.09 -17.39 26.54
C VAL A 542 4.27 -18.89 26.77
N ASP A 543 5.19 -19.30 27.65
CA ASP A 543 5.45 -20.72 27.96
C ASP A 543 4.24 -21.43 28.56
N ARG A 544 3.43 -20.70 29.35
CA ARG A 544 2.20 -21.24 29.95
C ARG A 544 1.12 -21.53 28.90
N GLU A 545 0.91 -20.60 27.96
CA GLU A 545 -0.20 -20.70 26.99
C GLU A 545 0.20 -21.47 25.71
N ALA A 546 1.42 -21.27 25.20
CA ALA A 546 1.92 -21.90 23.98
C ALA A 546 2.68 -23.22 24.24
N GLY A 547 3.01 -23.50 25.50
CA GLY A 547 3.84 -24.64 25.89
C GLY A 547 5.35 -24.35 25.79
N PRO A 548 6.18 -25.28 26.30
CA PRO A 548 7.63 -25.07 26.33
C PRO A 548 8.25 -25.15 24.93
N ALA A 549 8.97 -24.10 24.56
CA ALA A 549 9.74 -24.06 23.31
C ALA A 549 11.18 -24.53 23.47
N VAL A 550 11.78 -24.99 22.37
CA VAL A 550 13.22 -25.28 22.28
C VAL A 550 14.04 -23.99 22.44
N GLY A 551 13.50 -22.88 21.93
CA GLY A 551 14.01 -21.53 22.12
C GLY A 551 12.95 -20.50 21.76
N THR A 552 13.02 -19.34 22.42
CA THR A 552 12.10 -18.22 22.21
C THR A 552 12.87 -16.93 22.05
N TRP A 553 12.54 -16.16 21.00
CA TRP A 553 13.09 -14.83 20.75
C TRP A 553 11.97 -13.81 20.85
N LEU A 554 12.21 -12.74 21.61
CA LEU A 554 11.23 -11.72 21.89
C LEU A 554 11.58 -10.41 21.20
N SER A 555 10.59 -9.82 20.55
CA SER A 555 10.57 -8.43 20.12
C SER A 555 9.35 -7.70 20.69
N VAL A 556 9.44 -6.37 20.78
CA VAL A 556 8.31 -5.50 21.15
C VAL A 556 8.15 -4.43 20.10
N VAL A 557 6.96 -4.34 19.51
CA VAL A 557 6.55 -3.36 18.49
C VAL A 557 5.30 -2.61 18.94
N SER A 558 4.92 -1.54 18.24
CA SER A 558 3.61 -0.92 18.45
C SER A 558 2.49 -1.74 17.79
N GLY A 559 1.23 -1.56 18.21
CA GLY A 559 0.10 -2.20 17.55
C GLY A 559 -0.07 -1.78 16.08
N ALA A 560 0.28 -0.53 15.75
CA ALA A 560 0.29 -0.04 14.38
C ALA A 560 1.34 -0.76 13.52
N GLU A 561 2.56 -0.94 14.03
CA GLU A 561 3.61 -1.73 13.36
C GLU A 561 3.22 -3.21 13.24
N LEU A 562 2.59 -3.78 14.27
CA LEU A 562 2.09 -5.16 14.21
C LEU A 562 1.08 -5.34 13.07
N ALA A 563 0.18 -4.37 12.86
CA ALA A 563 -0.81 -4.44 11.79
C ALA A 563 -0.16 -4.51 10.38
N VAL A 564 1.06 -3.97 10.24
CA VAL A 564 1.86 -4.08 9.01
C VAL A 564 2.54 -5.44 8.92
N LEU A 565 3.15 -5.92 10.03
CA LEU A 565 3.85 -7.21 10.10
C LEU A 565 2.92 -8.41 9.97
N HIS A 566 1.70 -8.26 10.48
CA HIS A 566 0.66 -9.27 10.59
C HIS A 566 -0.67 -8.63 10.20
N THR A 567 -0.96 -8.57 8.89
CA THR A 567 -2.17 -7.93 8.34
C THR A 567 -3.48 -8.52 8.88
N ASP A 568 -3.41 -9.73 9.39
CA ASP A 568 -4.50 -10.46 10.02
C ASP A 568 -4.58 -10.25 11.55
N ALA A 569 -3.58 -9.60 12.19
CA ALA A 569 -3.50 -9.44 13.63
C ALA A 569 -4.84 -9.05 14.29
N PRO A 570 -5.21 -9.63 15.45
CA PRO A 570 -6.41 -9.27 16.19
C PRO A 570 -6.53 -7.75 16.46
N PRO A 571 -7.74 -7.15 16.36
CA PRO A 571 -7.93 -5.70 16.53
C PRO A 571 -7.37 -5.15 17.84
N ASP A 572 -7.48 -5.90 18.92
CA ASP A 572 -7.00 -5.52 20.24
C ASP A 572 -5.47 -5.40 20.33
N LEU A 573 -4.75 -6.15 19.49
CA LEU A 573 -3.31 -6.01 19.35
C LEU A 573 -2.95 -4.81 18.46
N ARG A 574 -3.77 -4.49 17.45
CA ARG A 574 -3.53 -3.33 16.56
C ARG A 574 -3.64 -1.99 17.29
N ASP A 575 -4.53 -1.92 18.27
CA ASP A 575 -4.76 -0.72 19.07
C ASP A 575 -3.85 -0.66 20.31
N ALA A 576 -3.09 -1.72 20.59
CA ALA A 576 -2.21 -1.77 21.75
C ALA A 576 -1.00 -0.84 21.59
N PRO A 577 -0.59 -0.09 22.64
CA PRO A 577 0.57 0.79 22.58
C PRO A 577 1.88 0.01 22.40
N ALA A 578 1.94 -1.22 22.91
CA ALA A 578 3.06 -2.13 22.76
C ALA A 578 2.55 -3.57 22.67
N VAL A 579 3.11 -4.36 21.75
CA VAL A 579 2.82 -5.77 21.54
C VAL A 579 4.13 -6.53 21.53
N TRP A 580 4.18 -7.59 22.35
CA TRP A 580 5.24 -8.56 22.35
C TRP A 580 5.02 -9.60 21.26
N ILE A 581 6.06 -9.86 20.46
CA ILE A 581 6.11 -10.94 19.48
C ILE A 581 7.17 -11.94 19.96
N ALA A 582 6.72 -13.12 20.35
CA ALA A 582 7.53 -14.26 20.76
C ALA A 582 7.63 -15.28 19.64
N ARG A 583 8.77 -15.32 18.95
CA ARG A 583 9.07 -16.39 17.98
C ARG A 583 9.52 -17.63 18.73
N SER A 584 8.63 -18.61 18.83
CA SER A 584 8.82 -19.82 19.61
C SER A 584 9.14 -20.99 18.69
N LEU A 585 10.33 -21.59 18.85
CA LEU A 585 10.74 -22.77 18.10
C LEU A 585 10.20 -24.03 18.78
N LEU A 586 9.21 -24.66 18.16
CA LEU A 586 8.57 -25.90 18.60
C LEU A 586 9.03 -27.08 17.74
N VAL A 587 8.98 -28.30 18.28
CA VAL A 587 9.23 -29.53 17.51
C VAL A 587 7.91 -30.30 17.43
N GLU A 588 7.26 -30.18 16.28
CA GLU A 588 5.95 -30.78 15.99
C GLU A 588 6.15 -31.93 15.00
N ASP A 589 5.69 -33.13 15.36
CA ASP A 589 5.85 -34.33 14.53
C ASP A 589 7.31 -34.60 14.09
N GLY A 590 8.27 -34.25 14.97
CA GLY A 590 9.70 -34.37 14.73
C GLY A 590 10.29 -33.30 13.80
N ARG A 591 9.52 -32.28 13.42
CA ARG A 591 9.96 -31.16 12.60
C ARG A 591 10.02 -29.86 13.42
N PRO A 592 11.15 -29.13 13.39
CA PRO A 592 11.22 -27.80 13.96
C PRO A 592 10.33 -26.82 13.19
N ARG A 593 9.53 -26.03 13.90
CA ARG A 593 8.65 -24.97 13.35
C ARG A 593 8.72 -23.73 14.22
N VAL A 594 8.72 -22.55 13.61
CA VAL A 594 8.65 -21.28 14.34
C VAL A 594 7.20 -20.82 14.36
N HIS A 595 6.67 -20.59 15.55
CA HIS A 595 5.37 -19.98 15.76
C HIS A 595 5.54 -18.54 16.24
N ALA A 596 4.83 -17.60 15.61
CA ALA A 596 4.73 -16.24 16.09
C ALA A 596 3.65 -16.18 17.17
N ILE A 597 4.08 -16.03 18.42
CA ILE A 597 3.20 -15.91 19.59
C ILE A 597 3.08 -14.42 19.95
N LEU A 598 1.87 -13.88 19.94
CA LEU A 598 1.62 -12.45 20.14
C LEU A 598 0.98 -12.22 21.52
N THR A 599 1.28 -11.09 22.16
CA THR A 599 0.56 -10.63 23.38
C THR A 599 0.73 -9.13 23.55
N ALA A 600 -0.35 -8.40 23.83
CA ALA A 600 -0.26 -7.00 24.24
C ALA A 600 0.56 -6.87 25.53
N ASP A 601 1.25 -5.74 25.70
CA ASP A 601 1.99 -5.41 26.91
C ASP A 601 1.04 -5.30 28.12
N LYS A 602 1.35 -6.01 29.22
CA LYS A 602 0.43 -6.24 30.37
C LYS A 602 -0.88 -6.95 30.02
N GLY A 603 -1.04 -7.39 28.77
CA GLY A 603 -2.16 -8.21 28.33
C GLY A 603 -2.15 -9.56 29.04
N ARG A 604 -3.34 -10.16 29.14
CA ARG A 604 -3.48 -11.53 29.64
C ARG A 604 -3.54 -12.55 28.52
N ARG A 605 -3.88 -12.09 27.32
CA ARG A 605 -4.15 -12.90 26.16
C ARG A 605 -2.89 -13.16 25.35
N VAL A 606 -2.84 -14.36 24.81
CA VAL A 606 -1.76 -14.86 23.98
C VAL A 606 -2.36 -15.46 22.73
N TRP A 607 -1.80 -15.13 21.57
CA TRP A 607 -2.22 -15.65 20.27
C TRP A 607 -1.06 -16.41 19.64
N SER A 608 -1.34 -17.48 18.89
CA SER A 608 -0.39 -18.12 17.97
C SER A 608 -0.89 -17.91 16.55
N GLY A 609 -0.20 -17.05 15.80
CA GLY A 609 -0.75 -16.47 14.58
C GLY A 609 -2.13 -15.86 14.86
N MET A 610 -3.16 -16.39 14.20
CA MET A 610 -4.56 -15.97 14.34
C MET A 610 -5.35 -16.69 15.43
N THR A 611 -4.76 -17.69 16.07
CA THR A 611 -5.47 -18.51 17.05
C THR A 611 -5.24 -17.94 18.45
N LEU A 612 -6.30 -17.46 19.10
CA LEU A 612 -6.23 -17.14 20.53
C LEU A 612 -5.94 -18.43 21.32
N LEU A 613 -4.82 -18.44 22.04
CA LEU A 613 -4.36 -19.55 22.89
C LEU A 613 -4.91 -19.43 24.31
N THR A 614 -5.05 -18.20 24.83
CA THR A 614 -5.59 -18.01 26.18
C THR A 614 -7.07 -18.36 26.19
N THR A 615 -7.39 -19.45 26.87
CA THR A 615 -8.76 -19.89 27.12
C THR A 615 -9.06 -19.84 28.61
N ILE A 616 -10.31 -19.52 28.94
CA ILE A 616 -10.84 -19.81 30.27
C ILE A 616 -11.36 -21.24 30.22
N ASP A 617 -10.59 -22.16 30.80
CA ASP A 617 -10.98 -23.55 30.87
C ASP A 617 -11.92 -23.76 32.06
N LEU A 618 -13.13 -24.23 31.75
CA LEU A 618 -14.18 -24.44 32.73
C LEU A 618 -14.65 -25.89 32.69
N GLN A 619 -14.53 -26.59 33.82
CA GLN A 619 -15.12 -27.92 33.96
C GLN A 619 -16.65 -27.82 34.10
N ILE A 620 -17.39 -28.28 33.10
CA ILE A 620 -18.87 -28.19 33.04
C ILE A 620 -19.58 -29.52 33.32
N GLY A 621 -18.83 -30.62 33.48
CA GLY A 621 -19.30 -31.93 33.90
C GLY A 621 -18.14 -32.79 34.42
N ASP A 622 -18.40 -34.02 34.85
CA ASP A 622 -17.36 -34.88 35.45
C ASP A 622 -16.15 -35.07 34.52
N ASP A 623 -16.38 -35.10 33.21
CA ASP A 623 -15.35 -35.31 32.18
C ASP A 623 -15.54 -34.37 30.97
N VAL A 624 -16.17 -33.21 31.16
CA VAL A 624 -16.41 -32.26 30.06
C VAL A 624 -15.82 -30.91 30.41
N THR A 625 -14.92 -30.44 29.55
CA THR A 625 -14.25 -29.15 29.65
C THR A 625 -14.79 -28.20 28.58
N LEU A 626 -15.08 -26.96 28.98
CA LEU A 626 -15.43 -25.86 28.10
C LEU A 626 -14.24 -24.90 28.02
N GLU A 627 -13.65 -24.78 26.85
CA GLU A 627 -12.60 -23.80 26.53
C GLU A 627 -13.27 -22.52 26.04
N ILE A 628 -13.20 -21.45 26.82
CA ILE A 628 -13.80 -20.16 26.45
C ILE A 628 -12.71 -19.25 25.87
N SER A 629 -12.83 -18.88 24.60
CA SER A 629 -11.98 -17.91 23.91
C SER A 629 -12.63 -16.53 23.96
N ASP A 630 -12.06 -15.62 24.74
CA ASP A 630 -12.54 -14.25 24.92
C ASP A 630 -11.80 -13.25 24.01
N GLY A 631 -12.33 -13.07 22.81
CA GLY A 631 -11.74 -12.23 21.76
C GLY A 631 -11.60 -10.74 22.10
N PRO A 632 -12.44 -10.12 22.94
CA PRO A 632 -12.29 -8.73 23.37
C PRO A 632 -11.84 -8.52 24.84
N ASP A 633 -11.62 -9.58 25.64
CA ASP A 633 -11.26 -9.50 27.09
C ASP A 633 -12.38 -8.89 27.95
N GLU A 634 -13.63 -9.16 27.57
CA GLU A 634 -14.79 -8.63 28.28
C GLU A 634 -15.29 -9.57 29.39
N ILE A 635 -14.88 -10.85 29.36
CA ILE A 635 -15.30 -11.90 30.29
C ILE A 635 -14.41 -11.85 31.54
N VAL A 636 -14.97 -11.32 32.62
CA VAL A 636 -14.33 -11.24 33.94
C VAL A 636 -14.32 -12.59 34.66
N ALA A 637 -15.34 -13.42 34.44
CA ALA A 637 -15.45 -14.74 35.06
C ALA A 637 -16.33 -15.68 34.23
N ALA A 638 -16.07 -16.98 34.36
CA ALA A 638 -16.94 -18.03 33.86
C ALA A 638 -17.20 -19.07 34.95
N ARG A 639 -18.42 -19.63 34.97
CA ARG A 639 -18.77 -20.71 35.90
C ARG A 639 -19.79 -21.67 35.30
N ALA A 640 -19.67 -22.94 35.70
CA ALA A 640 -20.60 -23.98 35.29
C ALA A 640 -21.89 -23.91 36.11
N GLY A 641 -23.01 -24.28 35.47
CA GLY A 641 -24.26 -24.58 36.16
C GLY A 641 -25.28 -23.46 36.21
N LEU A 642 -26.45 -23.81 36.75
CA LEU A 642 -27.66 -23.00 36.80
C LEU A 642 -27.54 -21.95 37.92
N PRO A 643 -27.47 -20.64 37.61
CA PRO A 643 -27.71 -19.63 38.63
C PRO A 643 -29.15 -19.72 39.15
N GLU A 644 -29.35 -19.44 40.43
CA GLU A 644 -30.67 -19.16 40.97
C GLU A 644 -31.24 -17.90 40.27
N GLY A 645 -32.40 -18.03 39.63
CA GLY A 645 -33.06 -16.94 38.90
C GLY A 645 -33.65 -17.35 37.55
N ALA A 646 -34.78 -16.74 37.19
CA ALA A 646 -35.36 -16.90 35.87
C ALA A 646 -34.53 -16.11 34.84
N ALA A 647 -34.06 -16.77 33.79
CA ALA A 647 -33.47 -16.08 32.65
C ALA A 647 -34.51 -15.98 31.53
N GLU A 648 -34.51 -14.84 30.85
CA GLU A 648 -35.23 -14.67 29.61
C GLU A 648 -34.37 -15.24 28.49
N TRP A 649 -34.87 -16.29 27.82
CA TRP A 649 -34.11 -17.01 26.80
C TRP A 649 -34.47 -16.52 25.41
N VAL A 650 -33.45 -16.22 24.60
CA VAL A 650 -33.56 -16.03 23.16
C VAL A 650 -32.96 -17.27 22.49
N THR A 651 -33.75 -17.93 21.65
CA THR A 651 -33.29 -19.09 20.85
C THR A 651 -32.69 -18.60 19.55
N GLY A 652 -31.47 -19.05 19.21
CA GLY A 652 -30.91 -18.84 17.87
C GLY A 652 -31.70 -19.61 16.80
N ASP A 653 -31.77 -19.05 15.59
CA ASP A 653 -32.39 -19.67 14.42
C ASP A 653 -31.45 -20.76 13.85
N GLY A 654 -31.61 -22.00 14.31
CA GLY A 654 -30.94 -23.19 13.77
C GLY A 654 -31.91 -24.37 13.59
N PRO A 655 -31.69 -25.27 12.62
CA PRO A 655 -32.52 -26.44 12.45
C PRO A 655 -32.52 -27.30 13.73
N PRO A 656 -33.66 -27.88 14.14
CA PRO A 656 -33.83 -28.54 15.44
C PRO A 656 -32.95 -29.78 15.66
N GLU A 657 -32.22 -30.22 14.63
CA GLU A 657 -31.41 -31.44 14.64
C GLU A 657 -29.92 -31.20 14.95
N THR A 658 -29.46 -29.93 14.93
CA THR A 658 -28.12 -29.51 15.37
C THR A 658 -28.26 -28.56 16.55
N GLY A 659 -27.60 -28.87 17.67
CA GLY A 659 -27.76 -28.27 19.00
C GLY A 659 -28.26 -26.82 19.02
N LYS A 660 -29.46 -26.60 19.57
CA LYS A 660 -29.94 -25.24 19.84
C LYS A 660 -29.08 -24.61 20.92
N VAL A 661 -28.32 -23.58 20.55
CA VAL A 661 -27.72 -22.66 21.52
C VAL A 661 -28.81 -21.68 21.96
N MET A 662 -29.00 -21.59 23.27
CA MET A 662 -29.91 -20.68 23.93
C MET A 662 -29.08 -19.66 24.69
N LEU A 663 -29.38 -18.38 24.48
CA LEU A 663 -28.78 -17.28 25.22
C LEU A 663 -29.80 -16.72 26.19
N GLY A 664 -29.39 -16.29 27.38
CA GLY A 664 -30.27 -15.57 28.28
C GLY A 664 -29.54 -14.61 29.20
N VAL A 665 -30.15 -13.47 29.47
CA VAL A 665 -29.63 -12.50 30.44
C VAL A 665 -30.41 -12.65 31.75
N ILE A 666 -29.75 -12.39 32.87
CA ILE A 666 -30.37 -12.38 34.19
C ILE A 666 -30.75 -10.92 34.48
N PRO A 667 -32.05 -10.55 34.55
CA PRO A 667 -32.44 -9.14 34.68
C PRO A 667 -31.82 -8.42 35.88
N GLU A 668 -31.62 -9.13 36.99
CA GLU A 668 -31.00 -8.58 38.21
C GLU A 668 -29.47 -8.46 38.11
N ARG A 669 -28.86 -9.08 37.09
CA ARG A 669 -27.42 -9.14 36.85
C ARG A 669 -27.17 -8.94 35.34
N PRO A 670 -27.33 -7.70 34.84
CA PRO A 670 -27.30 -7.40 33.42
C PRO A 670 -25.93 -7.65 32.78
N ASN A 671 -24.88 -7.85 33.58
CA ASN A 671 -23.55 -8.23 33.13
C ASN A 671 -23.32 -9.76 33.09
N GLU A 672 -24.34 -10.58 33.34
CA GLU A 672 -24.23 -12.05 33.23
C GLU A 672 -25.00 -12.57 32.01
N LEU A 673 -24.29 -13.26 31.12
CA LEU A 673 -24.86 -14.01 29.99
C LEU A 673 -24.87 -15.50 30.32
N ARG A 674 -26.04 -16.11 30.23
CA ARG A 674 -26.22 -17.56 30.29
C ARG A 674 -26.22 -18.12 28.88
N ILE A 675 -25.46 -19.18 28.70
CA ILE A 675 -25.37 -19.89 27.43
C ILE A 675 -25.65 -21.36 27.73
N ALA A 676 -26.72 -21.88 27.13
CA ALA A 676 -27.08 -23.29 27.22
C ALA A 676 -27.11 -23.91 25.83
N TRP A 677 -26.66 -25.16 25.72
CA TRP A 677 -26.69 -25.89 24.45
C TRP A 677 -26.94 -27.37 24.69
N ILE A 678 -27.27 -28.08 23.62
CA ILE A 678 -27.42 -29.53 23.64
C ILE A 678 -26.27 -30.15 22.85
N GLY A 679 -25.47 -30.96 23.53
CA GLY A 679 -24.33 -31.68 22.97
C GLY A 679 -24.48 -33.19 23.05
N GLY A 680 -23.55 -33.92 22.42
CA GLY A 680 -23.38 -35.35 22.66
C GLY A 680 -22.71 -35.59 24.01
N ASP A 681 -23.00 -36.73 24.64
CA ASP A 681 -22.30 -37.20 25.86
C ASP A 681 -20.85 -37.67 25.60
N CYS A 682 -20.49 -37.85 24.33
CA CYS A 682 -19.16 -38.23 23.85
C CYS A 682 -18.22 -37.03 23.64
N ASP A 683 -18.75 -35.80 23.68
CA ASP A 683 -18.00 -34.58 23.41
C ASP A 683 -17.30 -34.18 24.70
N ARG A 684 -15.99 -34.44 24.79
CA ARG A 684 -15.19 -34.20 26.00
C ARG A 684 -14.75 -32.76 26.14
N THR A 685 -14.58 -32.07 25.01
CA THR A 685 -14.13 -30.68 24.97
C THR A 685 -15.02 -29.88 24.05
N TRP A 686 -15.57 -28.79 24.58
CA TRP A 686 -16.31 -27.78 23.83
C TRP A 686 -15.50 -26.51 23.76
N ARG A 687 -15.59 -25.79 22.64
CA ARG A 687 -15.02 -24.46 22.51
C ARG A 687 -16.11 -23.43 22.32
N LEU A 688 -16.05 -22.36 23.12
CA LEU A 688 -16.93 -21.21 23.07
C LEU A 688 -16.10 -19.98 22.72
N GLY A 689 -16.25 -19.48 21.49
CA GLY A 689 -15.69 -18.20 21.07
C GLY A 689 -16.65 -17.06 21.36
N TRP A 690 -16.16 -16.02 22.04
CA TRP A 690 -16.81 -14.72 22.17
C TRP A 690 -16.02 -13.69 21.36
N SER A 691 -16.68 -12.96 20.45
CA SER A 691 -16.05 -11.90 19.66
C SER A 691 -17.05 -10.80 19.33
N GLY A 692 -17.02 -9.69 20.07
CA GLY A 692 -17.76 -8.45 19.73
C GLY A 692 -19.27 -8.67 19.57
N GLY A 693 -19.89 -9.43 20.48
CA GLY A 693 -21.32 -9.78 20.40
C GLY A 693 -21.63 -11.02 19.56
N GLU A 694 -20.63 -11.76 19.07
CA GLU A 694 -20.84 -13.07 18.43
C GLU A 694 -20.46 -14.20 19.38
N VAL A 695 -21.37 -15.17 19.55
CA VAL A 695 -21.12 -16.44 20.25
C VAL A 695 -21.00 -17.54 19.21
N LEU A 696 -19.82 -18.15 19.13
CA LEU A 696 -19.56 -19.33 18.31
C LEU A 696 -19.30 -20.51 19.24
N LEU A 697 -20.03 -21.61 19.07
CA LEU A 697 -19.90 -22.81 19.91
C LEU A 697 -19.73 -24.07 19.07
N TRP A 698 -18.73 -24.88 19.37
CA TRP A 698 -18.49 -26.13 18.64
C TRP A 698 -17.76 -27.19 19.49
N PRO A 699 -17.99 -28.49 19.23
CA PRO A 699 -17.21 -29.55 19.86
C PRO A 699 -15.79 -29.61 19.28
N ARG A 700 -14.77 -29.80 20.12
CA ARG A 700 -13.36 -29.92 19.74
C ARG A 700 -12.91 -31.38 19.62
N GLU A 701 -13.37 -32.26 20.50
CA GLU A 701 -12.99 -33.67 20.53
C GLU A 701 -14.24 -34.55 20.68
N ARG A 702 -14.42 -35.50 19.73
CA ARG A 702 -15.53 -36.44 19.69
C ARG A 702 -15.02 -37.87 19.78
N LEU A 703 -15.38 -38.59 20.85
CA LEU A 703 -14.96 -39.98 21.03
C LEU A 703 -16.12 -40.95 20.73
N GLY A 704 -16.16 -41.48 19.50
CA GLY A 704 -17.07 -42.57 19.11
C GLY A 704 -18.51 -42.17 18.83
N GLU A 705 -19.43 -43.14 18.96
CA GLU A 705 -20.87 -42.92 18.77
C GLU A 705 -21.50 -42.25 20.00
N CYS A 706 -22.24 -41.18 19.77
CA CYS A 706 -22.76 -40.31 20.82
C CYS A 706 -24.23 -40.58 21.07
N ARG A 707 -24.65 -40.56 22.34
CA ARG A 707 -26.04 -40.25 22.63
C ARG A 707 -26.17 -38.74 22.53
N LEU A 708 -26.93 -38.29 21.55
CA LEU A 708 -27.38 -36.91 21.50
C LEU A 708 -28.24 -36.64 22.76
N TRP A 709 -28.38 -35.37 23.17
CA TRP A 709 -29.32 -34.87 24.19
C TRP A 709 -28.79 -34.51 25.60
N THR A 710 -27.47 -34.38 25.82
CA THR A 710 -27.01 -33.80 27.11
C THR A 710 -27.06 -32.28 27.05
N ARG A 711 -27.79 -31.65 27.98
CA ARG A 711 -27.83 -30.19 28.10
C ARG A 711 -26.64 -29.71 28.94
N TRP A 712 -25.88 -28.79 28.38
CA TRP A 712 -24.79 -28.09 29.02
C TRP A 712 -25.16 -26.63 29.24
N GLU A 713 -24.59 -26.01 30.28
CA GLU A 713 -24.85 -24.60 30.60
C GLU A 713 -23.65 -23.93 31.28
N VAL A 714 -23.36 -22.71 30.83
CA VAL A 714 -22.33 -21.83 31.40
C VAL A 714 -22.91 -20.45 31.66
N VAL A 715 -22.37 -19.78 32.68
CA VAL A 715 -22.57 -18.35 32.91
C VAL A 715 -21.26 -17.62 32.69
N LEU A 716 -21.28 -16.65 31.78
CA LEU A 716 -20.20 -15.70 31.54
C LEU A 716 -20.56 -14.39 32.23
N THR A 717 -19.61 -13.84 33.00
CA THR A 717 -19.74 -12.54 33.66
C THR A 717 -18.86 -11.54 32.93
N PHE A 718 -19.47 -10.46 32.46
CA PHE A 718 -18.82 -9.38 31.74
C PHE A 718 -18.51 -8.21 32.66
N ASP A 719 -17.56 -7.37 32.26
CA ASP A 719 -17.24 -6.11 32.94
C ASP A 719 -18.27 -4.99 32.66
N HIS A 720 -19.16 -5.22 31.69
CA HIS A 720 -20.24 -4.33 31.27
C HIS A 720 -21.58 -5.06 31.16
N ALA A 721 -22.68 -4.32 30.99
CA ALA A 721 -24.00 -4.89 30.79
C ALA A 721 -24.12 -5.45 29.37
N VAL A 722 -24.66 -6.67 29.24
CA VAL A 722 -24.82 -7.38 27.98
C VAL A 722 -26.23 -7.12 27.42
N GLU A 723 -26.30 -6.54 26.22
CA GLU A 723 -27.55 -6.32 25.50
C GLU A 723 -27.85 -7.52 24.60
N LEU A 724 -28.77 -8.40 25.03
CA LEU A 724 -29.08 -9.66 24.34
C LEU A 724 -29.46 -9.47 22.85
N GLU A 725 -30.08 -8.34 22.51
CA GLU A 725 -30.50 -7.99 21.14
C GLU A 725 -29.34 -7.71 20.18
N THR A 726 -28.16 -7.43 20.73
CA THR A 726 -26.93 -7.21 19.94
C THR A 726 -26.18 -8.52 19.69
N ILE A 727 -26.49 -9.59 20.42
CA ILE A 727 -25.76 -10.85 20.35
C ILE A 727 -26.24 -11.69 19.16
N ARG A 728 -25.29 -12.15 18.35
CA ARG A 728 -25.52 -13.11 17.28
C ARG A 728 -24.97 -14.47 17.67
N VAL A 729 -25.74 -15.51 17.42
CA VAL A 729 -25.28 -16.89 17.50
C VAL A 729 -25.00 -17.36 16.08
N SER A 730 -23.77 -17.74 15.81
CA SER A 730 -23.41 -18.42 14.57
C SER A 730 -23.09 -19.88 14.87
N ASN A 731 -23.59 -20.78 14.02
CA ASN A 731 -23.13 -22.16 14.01
C ASN A 731 -21.99 -22.26 12.99
N GLY A 732 -20.80 -22.67 13.43
CA GLY A 732 -19.68 -22.96 12.55
C GLY A 732 -20.05 -24.09 11.61
N GLY A 733 -19.91 -23.88 10.29
CA GLY A 733 -20.41 -24.82 9.27
C GLY A 733 -19.87 -26.25 9.38
N ALA A 734 -20.74 -27.20 9.01
CA ALA A 734 -20.51 -28.64 8.79
C ALA A 734 -19.71 -29.38 9.88
N GLY A 735 -20.30 -29.47 11.08
CA GLY A 735 -19.81 -30.32 12.17
C GLY A 735 -20.34 -29.94 13.56
N GLY A 736 -20.86 -28.71 13.71
CA GLY A 736 -21.53 -28.17 14.90
C GLY A 736 -23.00 -27.84 14.66
#